data_AF-A0A087ND29-F1
#
_entry.id   AF-A0A087ND29-F1
#
_cell.length_a   1.000
_cell.length_b   1.000
_cell.length_c   1.000
_cell.angle_alpha   90.00
_cell.angle_beta   90.00
_cell.angle_gamma   90.00
#
_symmetry.space_group_name_H-M   'P 1'
#
loop_
_entity.id
_entity.type
_entity.pdbx_description
1 polymer ?
#
loop_
_entity_poly.entity_id
_entity_poly.type
_entity_poly.pdbx_seq_one_letter_code
_entity_poly.pdbx_strand_id
1 'polypeptide(L)'
;MSELGKIAAAMGGEVTGNRAIFPTPGHSAKDRGSWASIVPGAPDGVLIHSQNGGDPLAIKDELRAKGVLPRFEPQGDSWRVTGTYDYADADGTILYRTVRKEKAGERKRFVAERVQGRGWANGLGDMDRVLYRLPDIAADPAKPVYLVEGERKADKLASWGFTATAVAFGAKGWRKGYTDALAGRTVIILPDNDEPGRDFAERARRDIVAAGGRPIVLDLPGLPPKGDIIDWTGTADDLRALVQAAMNKPVETFELADLSLWANTAPTPKAFVMAPFIPREDVVIVTGDGGTNKSTAALQISACAAAGRQFLGMDVAPGPALYITAEDDNRENHWRLAKIAEAIGTTVHNLAGRLHIVSLRGRMNNELATFDHDGTLRSAPAYALLRATIEQTSAKLVTLDNVAHLFAGNENDRGQVTAFINLLYQLCGDLGVTILLIAHRNKSGDSYSGSTAWLNAVRSQVLLERSDDADADVRRMSLGKANYARAGEEISFRWHDFALVRERDLPADTGREIAAIARANADNAIFLACLDARNRQERAVSESKASRTYAPKEFADMAESKGIGRARLEGAMDRLYRIAAIERGVVGRYRGEGKDIIGLRRTSDDLSDDVPMAPSDDVPMTSRRPPKAHTPYINISGAAHGSAAPDHDDEEIDWGTDEGADQ
;
A
#
# COMPACT_ATOMS: atom_id res chain seq x y z
N MET A 1 -33.74 -28.21 58.96
CA MET A 1 -32.58 -27.28 58.95
C MET A 1 -33.09 -25.92 58.49
N SER A 2 -32.81 -24.83 59.22
CA SER A 2 -33.22 -23.48 58.81
C SER A 2 -32.57 -23.10 57.46
N GLU A 3 -33.16 -22.16 56.72
CA GLU A 3 -32.61 -21.63 55.47
C GLU A 3 -31.13 -21.21 55.63
N LEU A 4 -30.83 -20.44 56.66
CA LEU A 4 -29.46 -20.05 57.03
C LEU A 4 -28.58 -21.26 57.38
N GLY A 5 -29.14 -22.28 58.05
CA GLY A 5 -28.42 -23.51 58.36
C GLY A 5 -28.02 -24.30 57.12
N LYS A 6 -28.88 -24.33 56.08
CA LYS A 6 -28.55 -24.95 54.79
C LYS A 6 -27.44 -24.20 54.06
N ILE A 7 -27.49 -22.87 54.08
CA ILE A 7 -26.47 -22.01 53.47
C ILE A 7 -25.12 -22.18 54.19
N ALA A 8 -25.12 -22.12 55.53
CA ALA A 8 -23.91 -22.35 56.32
C ALA A 8 -23.29 -23.73 56.05
N ALA A 9 -24.12 -24.79 56.03
CA ALA A 9 -23.64 -26.14 55.74
C ALA A 9 -23.05 -26.29 54.32
N ALA A 10 -23.69 -25.68 53.31
CA ALA A 10 -23.24 -25.76 51.92
C ALA A 10 -21.94 -24.98 51.63
N MET A 11 -21.66 -23.95 52.42
CA MET A 11 -20.51 -23.07 52.25
C MET A 11 -19.40 -23.32 53.30
N GLY A 12 -19.55 -24.32 54.17
CA GLY A 12 -18.56 -24.64 55.21
C GLY A 12 -18.47 -23.57 56.32
N GLY A 13 -19.59 -22.92 56.61
CA GLY A 13 -19.73 -21.85 57.59
C GLY A 13 -20.58 -22.21 58.80
N GLU A 14 -20.94 -21.18 59.58
CA GLU A 14 -21.74 -21.29 60.79
C GLU A 14 -22.86 -20.23 60.84
N VAL A 15 -23.91 -20.51 61.59
CA VAL A 15 -25.02 -19.56 61.78
C VAL A 15 -24.77 -18.75 63.04
N THR A 16 -24.72 -17.43 62.91
CA THR A 16 -24.51 -16.48 64.01
C THR A 16 -25.63 -15.45 64.00
N GLY A 17 -26.51 -15.50 65.01
CA GLY A 17 -27.70 -14.64 65.07
C GLY A 17 -28.65 -14.90 63.89
N ASN A 18 -28.98 -13.85 63.13
CA ASN A 18 -29.87 -13.94 61.96
C ASN A 18 -29.09 -14.00 60.62
N ARG A 19 -27.85 -14.51 60.64
CA ARG A 19 -26.96 -14.57 59.47
C ARG A 19 -26.21 -15.90 59.42
N ALA A 20 -25.87 -16.36 58.22
CA ALA A 20 -24.97 -17.49 57.99
C ALA A 20 -23.62 -16.93 57.52
N ILE A 21 -22.55 -17.12 58.29
CA ILE A 21 -21.21 -16.60 58.00
C ILE A 21 -20.36 -17.75 57.46
N PHE A 22 -19.67 -17.55 56.34
CA PHE A 22 -18.91 -18.60 55.65
C PHE A 22 -17.66 -18.03 54.96
N PRO A 23 -16.66 -18.88 54.64
CA PRO A 23 -15.50 -18.46 53.87
C PRO A 23 -15.90 -18.00 52.47
N THR A 24 -15.32 -16.89 52.02
CA THR A 24 -15.50 -16.42 50.65
C THR A 24 -14.96 -17.47 49.67
N PRO A 25 -15.68 -17.85 48.61
CA PRO A 25 -15.18 -18.81 47.62
C PRO A 25 -13.82 -18.39 47.06
N GLY A 26 -12.86 -19.32 47.04
CA GLY A 26 -11.48 -19.06 46.64
C GLY A 26 -10.57 -18.56 47.77
N HIS A 27 -11.10 -18.26 48.96
CA HIS A 27 -10.31 -17.89 50.14
C HIS A 27 -10.08 -19.10 51.07
N SER A 28 -9.26 -18.90 52.11
CA SER A 28 -8.96 -19.96 53.08
C SER A 28 -10.22 -20.42 53.84
N ALA A 29 -10.28 -21.69 54.25
CA ALA A 29 -11.41 -22.24 55.01
C ALA A 29 -11.66 -21.57 56.38
N LYS A 30 -10.67 -20.81 56.90
CA LYS A 30 -10.79 -20.01 58.13
C LYS A 30 -11.38 -18.63 57.88
N ASP A 31 -11.50 -18.20 56.63
CA ASP A 31 -12.09 -16.91 56.29
C ASP A 31 -13.56 -16.85 56.69
N ARG A 32 -14.00 -15.67 57.12
CA ARG A 32 -15.38 -15.37 57.53
C ARG A 32 -15.82 -14.03 56.93
N GLY A 33 -15.23 -13.65 55.79
CA GLY A 33 -15.48 -12.40 55.08
C GLY A 33 -16.81 -12.31 54.34
N SER A 34 -17.57 -13.40 54.22
CA SER A 34 -18.89 -13.40 53.56
C SER A 34 -19.99 -13.91 54.49
N TRP A 35 -21.18 -13.33 54.37
CA TRP A 35 -22.36 -13.83 55.07
C TRP A 35 -23.65 -13.68 54.26
N ALA A 36 -24.60 -14.58 54.50
CA ALA A 36 -25.95 -14.52 53.97
C ALA A 36 -26.94 -14.06 55.04
N SER A 37 -27.90 -13.23 54.64
CA SER A 37 -29.06 -12.85 55.45
C SER A 37 -30.36 -13.20 54.71
N ILE A 38 -31.38 -13.66 55.42
CA ILE A 38 -32.71 -13.86 54.81
C ILE A 38 -33.41 -12.49 54.73
N VAL A 39 -33.71 -12.07 53.51
CA VAL A 39 -34.38 -10.79 53.22
C VAL A 39 -35.53 -11.09 52.28
N PRO A 40 -36.79 -11.11 52.76
CA PRO A 40 -37.96 -11.48 51.95
C PRO A 40 -38.16 -10.63 50.69
N GLY A 41 -37.64 -9.41 50.65
CA GLY A 41 -37.69 -8.53 49.48
C GLY A 41 -36.57 -8.74 48.45
N ALA A 42 -35.61 -9.64 48.68
CA ALA A 42 -34.61 -10.01 47.69
C ALA A 42 -35.21 -10.99 46.65
N PRO A 43 -34.79 -10.97 45.37
CA PRO A 43 -35.38 -11.80 44.30
C PRO A 43 -35.49 -13.30 44.62
N ASP A 44 -34.56 -13.79 45.43
CA ASP A 44 -34.40 -15.18 45.87
C ASP A 44 -34.46 -15.31 47.40
N GLY A 45 -35.01 -14.31 48.09
CA GLY A 45 -35.20 -14.31 49.55
C GLY A 45 -33.91 -14.21 50.38
N VAL A 46 -32.74 -14.12 49.72
CA VAL A 46 -31.42 -14.14 50.35
C VAL A 46 -30.54 -13.01 49.82
N LEU A 47 -29.88 -12.30 50.73
CA LEU A 47 -28.88 -11.28 50.40
C LEU A 47 -27.49 -11.80 50.82
N ILE A 48 -26.52 -11.72 49.90
CA ILE A 48 -25.12 -12.07 50.16
C ILE A 48 -24.33 -10.78 50.36
N HIS A 49 -23.54 -10.75 51.40
CA HIS A 49 -22.59 -9.68 51.70
C HIS A 49 -21.18 -10.26 51.68
N SER A 50 -20.24 -9.44 51.23
CA SER A 50 -18.82 -9.79 51.20
C SER A 50 -18.00 -8.57 51.58
N GLN A 51 -17.18 -8.71 52.61
CA GLN A 51 -16.29 -7.65 53.10
C GLN A 51 -14.88 -7.75 52.50
N ASN A 52 -14.56 -8.88 51.88
CA ASN A 52 -13.23 -9.21 51.35
C ASN A 52 -13.23 -9.30 49.81
N GLY A 53 -14.16 -8.60 49.13
CA GLY A 53 -14.18 -8.48 47.67
C GLY A 53 -14.78 -9.68 46.90
N GLY A 54 -15.25 -10.72 47.57
CA GLY A 54 -15.97 -11.82 46.90
C GLY A 54 -17.28 -11.38 46.24
N ASP A 55 -17.54 -11.87 45.02
CA ASP A 55 -18.72 -11.51 44.23
C ASP A 55 -20.01 -12.12 44.80
N PRO A 56 -20.97 -11.31 45.28
CA PRO A 56 -22.25 -11.78 45.78
C PRO A 56 -23.07 -12.60 44.77
N LEU A 57 -22.92 -12.34 43.46
CA LEU A 57 -23.64 -13.07 42.41
C LEU A 57 -23.00 -14.45 42.17
N ALA A 58 -21.68 -14.54 42.07
CA ALA A 58 -20.97 -15.81 41.97
C ALA A 58 -21.26 -16.73 43.17
N ILE A 59 -21.32 -16.16 44.39
CA ILE A 59 -21.68 -16.91 45.60
C ILE A 59 -23.13 -17.44 45.51
N LYS A 60 -24.06 -16.64 44.98
CA LYS A 60 -25.44 -17.09 44.75
C LYS A 60 -25.51 -18.20 43.70
N ASP A 61 -24.73 -18.11 42.64
CA ASP A 61 -24.67 -19.15 41.61
C ASP A 61 -24.10 -20.46 42.16
N GLU A 62 -23.09 -20.40 43.02
CA GLU A 62 -22.56 -21.57 43.73
C GLU A 62 -23.62 -22.20 44.65
N LEU A 63 -24.38 -21.38 45.39
CA LEU A 63 -25.49 -21.86 46.22
C LEU A 63 -26.62 -22.50 45.39
N ARG A 64 -26.90 -21.99 44.18
CA ARG A 64 -27.85 -22.60 43.24
C ARG A 64 -27.32 -23.92 42.69
N ALA A 65 -26.04 -23.98 42.32
CA ALA A 65 -25.38 -25.21 41.87
C ALA A 65 -25.39 -26.31 42.94
N LYS A 66 -25.27 -25.92 44.22
CA LYS A 66 -25.38 -26.80 45.39
C LYS A 66 -26.83 -27.11 45.79
N GLY A 67 -27.82 -26.62 45.04
CA GLY A 67 -29.25 -26.89 45.28
C GLY A 67 -29.83 -26.21 46.53
N VAL A 68 -29.14 -25.19 47.07
CA VAL A 68 -29.58 -24.46 48.26
C VAL A 68 -30.55 -23.34 47.90
N LEU A 69 -30.27 -22.61 46.82
CA LEU A 69 -31.15 -21.59 46.28
C LEU A 69 -31.94 -22.12 45.07
N PRO A 70 -33.19 -21.66 44.84
CA PRO A 70 -33.96 -22.06 43.67
C PRO A 70 -33.29 -21.61 42.36
N ARG A 71 -33.59 -22.33 41.28
CA ARG A 71 -33.13 -21.96 39.93
C ARG A 71 -33.59 -20.54 39.61
N PHE A 72 -32.64 -19.68 39.22
CA PHE A 72 -32.94 -18.29 38.92
C PHE A 72 -33.73 -18.18 37.62
N GLU A 73 -34.98 -17.74 37.73
CA GLU A 73 -35.78 -17.26 36.59
C GLU A 73 -35.76 -15.72 36.63
N PRO A 74 -35.20 -15.04 35.62
CA PRO A 74 -35.11 -13.59 35.64
C PRO A 74 -36.51 -12.97 35.57
N GLN A 75 -36.97 -12.41 36.69
CA GLN A 75 -38.03 -11.41 36.70
C GLN A 75 -37.40 -10.02 36.54
N GLY A 76 -37.87 -9.26 35.54
CA GLY A 76 -37.81 -7.79 35.57
C GLY A 76 -37.08 -7.12 34.40
N ASP A 77 -37.86 -6.31 33.68
CA ASP A 77 -37.55 -5.44 32.53
C ASP A 77 -36.78 -4.14 32.92
N SER A 78 -36.01 -4.15 34.02
CA SER A 78 -35.45 -2.94 34.64
C SER A 78 -33.93 -2.85 34.59
N TRP A 79 -33.43 -1.61 34.51
CA TRP A 79 -32.01 -1.27 34.61
C TRP A 79 -31.46 -1.63 36.01
N ARG A 80 -30.38 -2.42 36.04
CA ARG A 80 -29.69 -2.82 37.27
C ARG A 80 -28.39 -2.07 37.39
N VAL A 81 -28.10 -1.51 38.56
CA VAL A 81 -26.78 -0.95 38.85
C VAL A 81 -25.80 -2.12 39.01
N THR A 82 -24.78 -2.17 38.15
CA THR A 82 -23.74 -3.21 38.15
C THR A 82 -22.36 -2.69 38.53
N GLY A 83 -22.22 -1.39 38.77
CA GLY A 83 -21.02 -0.80 39.34
C GLY A 83 -21.23 0.66 39.74
N THR A 84 -20.50 1.10 40.76
CA THR A 84 -20.46 2.48 41.22
C THR A 84 -19.00 2.85 41.46
N TYR A 85 -18.53 3.92 40.83
CA TYR A 85 -17.13 4.34 40.89
C TYR A 85 -17.05 5.78 41.37
N ASP A 86 -16.49 5.98 42.56
CA ASP A 86 -16.39 7.29 43.20
C ASP A 86 -15.12 8.02 42.73
N TYR A 87 -15.27 9.27 42.34
CA TYR A 87 -14.22 10.18 41.94
C TYR A 87 -13.99 11.18 43.07
N ALA A 88 -12.78 11.17 43.63
CA ALA A 88 -12.38 12.01 44.74
C ALA A 88 -11.27 12.98 44.32
N ASP A 89 -11.16 14.09 45.05
CA ASP A 89 -9.99 14.97 44.96
C ASP A 89 -8.72 14.31 45.54
N ALA A 90 -7.59 15.01 45.51
CA ALA A 90 -6.31 14.49 46.02
C ALA A 90 -6.32 14.17 47.53
N ASP A 91 -7.21 14.80 48.30
CA ASP A 91 -7.36 14.61 49.75
C ASP A 91 -8.36 13.48 50.10
N GLY A 92 -9.03 12.91 49.10
CA GLY A 92 -9.98 11.81 49.25
C GLY A 92 -11.43 12.26 49.45
N THR A 93 -11.75 13.55 49.27
CA THR A 93 -13.12 14.04 49.31
C THR A 93 -13.85 13.64 48.02
N ILE A 94 -14.92 12.86 48.14
CA ILE A 94 -15.72 12.42 46.99
C ILE A 94 -16.42 13.63 46.36
N LEU A 95 -16.19 13.85 45.07
CA LEU A 95 -16.78 14.93 44.27
C LEU A 95 -18.02 14.43 43.53
N TYR A 96 -17.86 13.35 42.78
CA TYR A 96 -18.91 12.72 41.99
C TYR A 96 -18.67 11.23 41.87
N ARG A 97 -19.65 10.51 41.32
CA ARG A 97 -19.53 9.09 40.99
C ARG A 97 -20.09 8.77 39.63
N THR A 98 -19.57 7.73 38.99
CA THR A 98 -20.20 7.13 37.81
C THR A 98 -20.90 5.84 38.23
N VAL A 99 -22.12 5.64 37.73
CA VAL A 99 -22.97 4.49 38.01
C VAL A 99 -23.19 3.74 36.71
N ARG A 100 -22.67 2.51 36.65
CA ARG A 100 -22.89 1.58 35.54
C ARG A 100 -24.23 0.89 35.72
N LYS A 101 -25.09 1.02 34.73
CA LYS A 101 -26.41 0.38 34.66
C LYS A 101 -26.46 -0.57 33.48
N GLU A 102 -26.98 -1.78 33.70
CA GLU A 102 -27.14 -2.80 32.68
C GLU A 102 -28.56 -3.34 32.69
N LYS A 103 -29.07 -3.63 31.51
CA LYS A 103 -30.35 -4.29 31.28
C LYS A 103 -30.14 -5.37 30.22
N ALA A 104 -30.77 -6.53 30.41
CA ALA A 104 -30.63 -7.64 29.46
C ALA A 104 -31.10 -7.21 28.06
N GLY A 105 -30.27 -7.44 27.04
CA GLY A 105 -30.56 -7.07 25.64
C GLY A 105 -30.27 -5.60 25.28
N GLU A 106 -29.88 -4.77 26.26
CA GLU A 106 -29.60 -3.34 26.06
C GLU A 106 -28.11 -3.03 26.24
N ARG A 107 -27.63 -1.95 25.61
CA ARG A 107 -26.26 -1.47 25.82
C ARG A 107 -26.09 -0.94 27.25
N LYS A 108 -24.94 -1.21 27.88
CA LYS A 108 -24.59 -0.67 29.20
C LYS A 108 -24.66 0.87 29.19
N ARG A 109 -25.18 1.47 30.26
CA ARG A 109 -25.27 2.92 30.44
C ARG A 109 -24.39 3.36 31.61
N PHE A 110 -23.76 4.51 31.47
CA PHE A 110 -23.03 5.17 32.55
C PHE A 110 -23.72 6.48 32.87
N VAL A 111 -24.12 6.65 34.13
CA VAL A 111 -24.77 7.87 34.62
C VAL A 111 -23.87 8.48 35.67
N ALA A 112 -23.56 9.77 35.57
CA ALA A 112 -22.83 10.46 36.61
C ALA A 112 -23.78 11.09 37.64
N GLU A 113 -23.35 11.10 38.89
CA GLU A 113 -24.06 11.74 40.00
C GLU A 113 -23.06 12.55 40.81
N ARG A 114 -23.39 13.80 41.15
CA ARG A 114 -22.57 14.70 41.97
C ARG A 114 -23.06 14.79 43.41
N VAL A 115 -22.15 15.08 44.34
CA VAL A 115 -22.52 15.33 45.73
C VAL A 115 -23.33 16.63 45.84
N GLN A 116 -24.50 16.57 46.47
CA GLN A 116 -25.33 17.74 46.80
C GLN A 116 -25.82 17.64 48.25
N GLY A 117 -25.17 18.37 49.15
CA GLY A 117 -25.46 18.29 50.59
C GLY A 117 -25.17 16.90 51.15
N ARG A 118 -26.20 16.20 51.64
CA ARG A 118 -26.10 14.79 52.11
C ARG A 118 -26.54 13.76 51.06
N GLY A 119 -26.90 14.20 49.86
CA GLY A 119 -27.46 13.36 48.79
C GLY A 119 -26.66 13.44 47.48
N TRP A 120 -27.24 12.85 46.45
CA TRP A 120 -26.69 12.77 45.09
C TRP A 120 -27.62 13.47 44.12
N ALA A 121 -27.07 14.33 43.26
CA ALA A 121 -27.79 14.95 42.15
C ALA A 121 -27.32 14.35 40.82
N ASN A 122 -28.23 14.19 39.86
CA ASN A 122 -27.89 13.64 38.54
C ASN A 122 -27.01 14.62 37.75
N GLY A 123 -26.04 14.07 37.01
CA GLY A 123 -25.12 14.83 36.18
C GLY A 123 -23.96 15.47 36.96
N LEU A 124 -22.95 15.92 36.22
CA LEU A 124 -21.73 16.53 36.79
C LEU A 124 -21.86 18.03 37.08
N GLY A 125 -22.87 18.71 36.51
CA GLY A 125 -22.99 20.17 36.59
C GLY A 125 -21.71 20.87 36.12
N ASP A 126 -21.35 21.95 36.80
CA ASP A 126 -20.14 22.76 36.51
C ASP A 126 -18.88 22.27 37.24
N MET A 127 -18.88 21.06 37.80
CA MET A 127 -17.70 20.57 38.54
C MET A 127 -16.54 20.20 37.61
N ASP A 128 -15.34 20.51 38.09
CA ASP A 128 -14.10 20.05 37.48
C ASP A 128 -13.98 18.53 37.58
N ARG A 129 -13.73 17.91 36.42
CA ARG A 129 -13.57 16.46 36.33
C ARG A 129 -12.18 16.08 36.79
N VAL A 130 -12.11 15.01 37.55
CA VAL A 130 -10.85 14.45 38.06
C VAL A 130 -10.63 13.04 37.52
N LEU A 131 -9.38 12.59 37.61
CA LEU A 131 -9.02 11.21 37.29
C LEU A 131 -9.58 10.23 38.33
N TYR A 132 -9.99 9.05 37.89
CA TYR A 132 -10.44 8.00 38.80
C TYR A 132 -9.26 7.53 39.68
N ARG A 133 -9.50 7.33 40.98
CA ARG A 133 -8.44 6.99 41.96
C ARG A 133 -7.34 8.06 42.09
N LEU A 134 -7.68 9.35 41.89
CA LEU A 134 -6.75 10.47 42.08
C LEU A 134 -6.00 10.46 43.43
N PRO A 135 -6.60 10.08 44.58
CA PRO A 135 -5.85 9.92 45.83
C PRO A 135 -4.67 8.95 45.72
N ASP A 136 -4.83 7.82 45.02
CA ASP A 136 -3.76 6.82 44.86
C ASP A 136 -2.62 7.36 43.97
N ILE A 137 -2.97 8.20 43.00
CA ILE A 137 -2.01 8.92 42.17
C ILE A 137 -1.22 9.89 43.05
N ALA A 138 -1.91 10.70 43.87
CA ALA A 138 -1.29 11.70 44.74
C ALA A 138 -0.40 11.09 45.84
N ALA A 139 -0.75 9.90 46.35
CA ALA A 139 -0.08 9.27 47.49
C ALA A 139 1.40 8.91 47.24
N ASP A 140 1.77 8.57 46.01
CA ASP A 140 3.14 8.15 45.68
C ASP A 140 3.58 8.74 44.33
N PRO A 141 4.11 9.98 44.30
CA PRO A 141 4.51 10.66 43.06
C PRO A 141 5.60 9.95 42.25
N ALA A 142 6.39 9.06 42.88
CA ALA A 142 7.51 8.39 42.25
C ALA A 142 7.08 7.17 41.41
N LYS A 143 5.93 6.57 41.69
CA LYS A 143 5.43 5.41 40.94
C LYS A 143 4.94 5.80 39.53
N PRO A 144 5.14 4.93 38.53
CA PRO A 144 4.50 5.08 37.24
C PRO A 144 2.98 4.92 37.38
N VAL A 145 2.23 5.69 36.61
CA VAL A 145 0.76 5.67 36.61
C VAL A 145 0.26 4.91 35.39
N TYR A 146 -0.63 3.93 35.59
CA TYR A 146 -1.24 3.16 34.51
C TYR A 146 -2.56 3.82 34.11
N LEU A 147 -2.64 4.32 32.89
CA LEU A 147 -3.81 4.97 32.33
C LEU A 147 -4.56 4.00 31.41
N VAL A 148 -5.82 3.75 31.75
CA VAL A 148 -6.77 2.92 30.99
C VAL A 148 -8.05 3.69 30.73
N GLU A 149 -8.87 3.22 29.79
CA GLU A 149 -10.08 3.92 29.39
C GLU A 149 -11.23 3.80 30.40
N GLY A 150 -11.31 2.71 31.18
CA GLY A 150 -12.47 2.41 32.03
C GLY A 150 -12.14 2.05 33.47
N GLU A 151 -13.04 2.37 34.40
CA GLU A 151 -12.80 2.25 35.85
C GLU A 151 -12.56 0.80 36.29
N ARG A 152 -13.31 -0.16 35.75
CA ARG A 152 -13.11 -1.60 36.02
C ARG A 152 -11.70 -2.09 35.65
N LYS A 153 -11.11 -1.51 34.60
CA LYS A 153 -9.75 -1.84 34.14
C LYS A 153 -8.73 -1.31 35.15
N ALA A 154 -8.95 -0.10 35.64
CA ALA A 154 -8.11 0.51 36.67
C ALA A 154 -8.19 -0.28 37.98
N ASP A 155 -9.38 -0.76 38.38
CA ASP A 155 -9.52 -1.60 39.56
C ASP A 155 -8.82 -2.96 39.44
N LYS A 156 -8.86 -3.60 38.26
CA LYS A 156 -8.08 -4.82 38.00
C LYS A 156 -6.58 -4.57 38.22
N LEU A 157 -6.05 -3.50 37.64
CA LEU A 157 -4.64 -3.11 37.78
C LEU A 157 -4.29 -2.74 39.23
N ALA A 158 -5.15 -2.00 39.92
CA ALA A 158 -4.97 -1.65 41.33
C ALA A 158 -4.95 -2.89 42.22
N SER A 159 -5.79 -3.90 41.93
CA SER A 159 -5.77 -5.19 42.64
C SER A 159 -4.46 -5.96 42.46
N TRP A 160 -3.71 -5.68 41.40
CA TRP A 160 -2.37 -6.20 41.14
C TRP A 160 -1.24 -5.34 41.74
N GLY A 161 -1.60 -4.28 42.46
CA GLY A 161 -0.66 -3.37 43.14
C GLY A 161 -0.10 -2.26 42.26
N PHE A 162 -0.69 -2.00 41.09
CA PHE A 162 -0.30 -0.87 40.24
C PHE A 162 -1.04 0.40 40.63
N THR A 163 -0.38 1.56 40.55
CA THR A 163 -1.06 2.87 40.62
C THR A 163 -1.78 3.09 39.29
N ALA A 164 -3.08 2.78 39.24
CA ALA A 164 -3.87 2.82 38.02
C ALA A 164 -5.01 3.81 38.11
N THR A 165 -5.35 4.41 36.98
CA THR A 165 -6.40 5.43 36.83
C THR A 165 -7.18 5.22 35.55
N ALA A 166 -8.40 5.75 35.54
CA ALA A 166 -9.25 5.81 34.37
C ALA A 166 -9.86 7.21 34.20
N VAL A 167 -10.50 7.42 33.06
CA VAL A 167 -11.31 8.61 32.78
C VAL A 167 -12.80 8.27 32.87
N ALA A 168 -13.60 9.20 33.36
CA ALA A 168 -15.05 9.07 33.29
C ALA A 168 -15.50 9.04 31.82
N PHE A 169 -16.39 8.11 31.48
CA PHE A 169 -16.98 7.93 30.15
C PHE A 169 -16.01 7.46 29.04
N GLY A 170 -14.99 6.66 29.36
CA GLY A 170 -14.21 5.95 28.35
C GLY A 170 -13.29 6.84 27.50
N ALA A 171 -12.83 6.32 26.35
CA ALA A 171 -11.93 6.99 25.40
C ALA A 171 -12.30 8.43 25.04
N LYS A 172 -13.60 8.74 24.91
CA LYS A 172 -14.11 10.08 24.57
C LYS A 172 -14.11 11.04 25.75
N GLY A 173 -13.95 10.52 26.97
CA GLY A 173 -13.92 11.29 28.22
C GLY A 173 -12.61 12.01 28.51
N TRP A 174 -11.54 11.75 27.74
CA TRP A 174 -10.23 12.38 27.93
C TRP A 174 -10.29 13.91 27.82
N ARG A 175 -9.68 14.60 28.78
CA ARG A 175 -9.60 16.06 28.83
C ARG A 175 -8.18 16.49 29.16
N LYS A 176 -7.75 17.58 28.54
CA LYS A 176 -6.42 18.15 28.77
C LYS A 176 -6.16 18.46 30.26
N GLY A 177 -7.16 18.91 31.02
CA GLY A 177 -7.00 19.20 32.46
C GLY A 177 -6.58 18.00 33.31
N TYR A 178 -6.76 16.76 32.84
CA TYR A 178 -6.27 15.58 33.56
C TYR A 178 -4.74 15.50 33.62
N THR A 179 -4.03 16.19 32.72
CA THR A 179 -2.57 16.16 32.69
C THR A 179 -1.94 16.80 33.92
N ASP A 180 -2.67 17.65 34.64
CA ASP A 180 -2.16 18.31 35.85
C ASP A 180 -1.81 17.28 36.94
N ALA A 181 -2.59 16.20 37.06
CA ALA A 181 -2.33 15.08 37.96
C ALA A 181 -1.22 14.13 37.46
N LEU A 182 -0.81 14.25 36.20
CA LEU A 182 0.16 13.37 35.52
C LEU A 182 1.47 14.09 35.16
N ALA A 183 1.56 15.40 35.42
CA ALA A 183 2.69 16.24 35.05
C ALA A 183 4.00 15.73 35.66
N GLY A 184 5.05 15.64 34.82
CA GLY A 184 6.37 15.15 35.24
C GLY A 184 6.45 13.64 35.55
N ARG A 185 5.37 12.87 35.36
CA ARG A 185 5.33 11.45 35.71
C ARG A 185 5.57 10.53 34.52
N THR A 186 6.00 9.30 34.79
CA THR A 186 5.93 8.22 33.78
C THR A 186 4.52 7.67 33.76
N VAL A 187 3.87 7.68 32.59
CA VAL A 187 2.49 7.21 32.42
C VAL A 187 2.47 6.05 31.43
N ILE A 188 2.04 4.88 31.88
CA ILE A 188 1.87 3.70 31.04
C ILE A 188 0.44 3.69 30.51
N ILE A 189 0.27 3.88 29.21
CA ILE A 189 -1.05 3.94 28.56
C ILE A 189 -1.33 2.57 27.97
N LEU A 190 -2.44 1.94 28.40
CA LEU A 190 -2.90 0.65 27.90
C LEU A 190 -4.18 0.85 27.08
N PRO A 191 -4.08 1.04 25.75
CA PRO A 191 -5.25 1.21 24.89
C PRO A 191 -6.05 -0.08 24.76
N ASP A 192 -7.34 0.07 24.47
CA ASP A 192 -8.13 -1.04 23.94
C ASP A 192 -7.62 -1.43 22.54
N ASN A 193 -7.73 -2.72 22.17
CA ASN A 193 -7.25 -3.23 20.89
C ASN A 193 -8.22 -2.92 19.73
N ASP A 194 -8.53 -1.65 19.55
CA ASP A 194 -9.34 -1.11 18.47
C ASP A 194 -8.88 0.30 18.06
N GLU A 195 -9.53 0.88 17.06
CA GLU A 195 -9.18 2.19 16.53
C GLU A 195 -9.49 3.34 17.52
N PRO A 196 -10.67 3.39 18.18
CA PRO A 196 -10.93 4.39 19.23
C PRO A 196 -9.93 4.38 20.38
N GLY A 197 -9.48 3.20 20.83
CA GLY A 197 -8.51 3.07 21.90
C GLY A 197 -7.11 3.59 21.51
N ARG A 198 -6.69 3.35 20.27
CA ARG A 198 -5.44 3.90 19.72
C ARG A 198 -5.49 5.43 19.62
N ASP A 199 -6.60 5.97 19.17
CA ASP A 199 -6.81 7.42 19.10
C ASP A 199 -6.80 8.07 20.49
N PHE A 200 -7.40 7.42 21.48
CA PHE A 200 -7.33 7.83 22.88
C PHE A 200 -5.89 7.87 23.38
N ALA A 201 -5.13 6.79 23.15
CA ALA A 201 -3.74 6.71 23.60
C ALA A 201 -2.87 7.79 22.97
N GLU A 202 -3.03 8.10 21.69
CA GLU A 202 -2.26 9.15 21.02
C GLU A 202 -2.61 10.55 21.54
N ARG A 203 -3.90 10.85 21.77
CA ARG A 203 -4.32 12.12 22.39
C ARG A 203 -3.72 12.27 23.79
N ALA A 204 -3.85 11.25 24.63
CA ALA A 204 -3.30 11.27 25.98
C ALA A 204 -1.77 11.40 25.97
N ARG A 205 -1.09 10.64 25.10
CA ARG A 205 0.37 10.70 24.91
C ARG A 205 0.82 12.12 24.58
N ARG A 206 0.19 12.77 23.60
CA ARG A 206 0.53 14.14 23.19
C ARG A 206 0.37 15.14 24.34
N ASP A 207 -0.75 15.08 25.04
CA ASP A 207 -1.05 16.04 26.12
C ASP A 207 -0.13 15.81 27.34
N ILE A 208 0.19 14.55 27.68
CA ILE A 208 1.13 14.21 28.76
C ILE A 208 2.55 14.71 28.44
N VAL A 209 3.02 14.56 27.18
CA VAL A 209 4.31 15.14 26.76
C VAL A 209 4.29 16.66 26.93
N ALA A 210 3.19 17.32 26.52
CA ALA A 210 3.07 18.78 26.65
C ALA A 210 3.10 19.25 28.11
N ALA A 211 2.65 18.42 29.05
CA ALA A 211 2.73 18.65 30.49
C ALA A 211 4.07 18.21 31.13
N GLY A 212 5.06 17.81 30.32
CA GLY A 212 6.39 17.38 30.79
C GLY A 212 6.43 15.96 31.36
N GLY A 213 5.38 15.16 31.18
CA GLY A 213 5.37 13.73 31.53
C GLY A 213 6.07 12.86 30.48
N ARG A 214 6.33 11.60 30.85
CA ARG A 214 6.89 10.56 29.99
C ARG A 214 5.82 9.49 29.71
N PRO A 215 5.04 9.60 28.63
CA PRO A 215 4.07 8.58 28.29
C PRO A 215 4.74 7.40 27.57
N ILE A 216 4.28 6.19 27.89
CA ILE A 216 4.68 4.94 27.26
C ILE A 216 3.37 4.24 26.88
N VAL A 217 3.08 4.22 25.58
CA VAL A 217 1.96 3.43 25.05
C VAL A 217 2.41 1.99 24.95
N LEU A 218 1.67 1.08 25.57
CA LEU A 218 2.01 -0.34 25.61
C LEU A 218 0.84 -1.18 25.09
N ASP A 219 1.01 -1.72 23.89
CA ASP A 219 0.09 -2.70 23.32
C ASP A 219 0.31 -4.07 23.98
N LEU A 220 -0.74 -4.65 24.55
CA LEU A 220 -0.64 -5.95 25.22
C LEU A 220 -0.66 -7.08 24.18
N PRO A 221 0.28 -8.04 24.25
CA PRO A 221 0.37 -9.13 23.27
C PRO A 221 -0.81 -10.09 23.40
N GLY A 222 -1.31 -10.55 22.26
CA GLY A 222 -2.33 -11.61 22.19
C GLY A 222 -3.76 -11.16 22.51
N LEU A 223 -4.03 -9.85 22.60
CA LEU A 223 -5.39 -9.35 22.73
C LEU A 223 -6.24 -9.65 21.49
N PRO A 224 -7.49 -10.11 21.65
CA PRO A 224 -8.44 -10.18 20.54
C PRO A 224 -8.78 -8.77 20.03
N PRO A 225 -9.34 -8.61 18.81
CA PRO A 225 -9.90 -7.33 18.37
C PRO A 225 -10.92 -6.80 19.37
N LYS A 226 -10.85 -5.51 19.70
CA LYS A 226 -11.62 -4.84 20.78
C LYS A 226 -11.35 -5.38 22.19
N GLY A 227 -10.32 -6.19 22.39
CA GLY A 227 -9.93 -6.72 23.70
C GLY A 227 -9.18 -5.67 24.53
N ASP A 228 -9.23 -5.84 25.85
CA ASP A 228 -8.57 -4.94 26.80
C ASP A 228 -7.84 -5.68 27.94
N ILE A 229 -7.29 -4.96 28.92
CA ILE A 229 -6.56 -5.57 30.05
C ILE A 229 -7.40 -6.60 30.83
N ILE A 230 -8.74 -6.55 30.80
CA ILE A 230 -9.62 -7.56 31.39
C ILE A 230 -9.51 -8.87 30.62
N ASP A 231 -9.50 -8.82 29.29
CA ASP A 231 -9.43 -9.97 28.39
C ASP A 231 -8.01 -10.55 28.25
N TRP A 232 -7.01 -9.77 28.62
CA TRP A 232 -5.62 -10.19 28.57
C TRP A 232 -5.34 -11.36 29.53
N THR A 233 -4.71 -12.41 28.99
CA THR A 233 -4.42 -13.68 29.69
C THR A 233 -3.11 -13.67 30.49
N GLY A 234 -2.33 -12.58 30.41
CA GLY A 234 -1.09 -12.43 31.15
C GLY A 234 -1.28 -12.10 32.64
N THR A 235 -0.19 -12.21 33.39
CA THR A 235 -0.15 -11.95 34.85
C THR A 235 0.37 -10.54 35.17
N ALA A 236 0.31 -10.15 36.45
CA ALA A 236 0.90 -8.90 36.93
C ALA A 236 2.44 -8.85 36.70
N ASP A 237 3.14 -9.98 36.80
CA ASP A 237 4.57 -10.05 36.56
C ASP A 237 4.91 -9.91 35.07
N ASP A 238 4.09 -10.49 34.19
CA ASP A 238 4.22 -10.32 32.74
C ASP A 238 4.06 -8.83 32.36
N LEU A 239 3.07 -8.14 32.95
CA LEU A 239 2.87 -6.72 32.71
C LEU A 239 4.06 -5.88 33.20
N ARG A 240 4.62 -6.19 34.38
CA ARG A 240 5.84 -5.53 34.87
C ARG A 240 7.01 -5.72 33.91
N ALA A 241 7.19 -6.94 33.40
CA ALA A 241 8.26 -7.24 32.46
C ALA A 241 8.11 -6.46 31.14
N LEU A 242 6.88 -6.41 30.59
CA LEU A 242 6.57 -5.65 29.38
C LEU A 242 6.83 -4.15 29.57
N VAL A 243 6.38 -3.57 30.69
CA VAL A 243 6.61 -2.16 31.02
C VAL A 243 8.09 -1.87 31.18
N GLN A 244 8.83 -2.74 31.89
CA GLN A 244 10.27 -2.57 32.09
C GLN A 244 11.04 -2.64 30.76
N ALA A 245 10.65 -3.54 29.85
CA ALA A 245 11.21 -3.61 28.51
C ALA A 245 10.91 -2.33 27.71
N ALA A 246 9.68 -1.82 27.78
CA ALA A 246 9.30 -0.58 27.11
C ALA A 246 10.03 0.66 27.68
N MET A 247 10.22 0.73 28.99
CA MET A 247 10.96 1.81 29.66
C MET A 247 12.46 1.81 29.31
N ASN A 248 13.03 0.63 29.06
CA ASN A 248 14.44 0.44 28.75
C ASN A 248 14.71 0.32 27.25
N LYS A 249 13.72 0.58 26.38
CA LYS A 249 13.95 0.59 24.93
C LYS A 249 15.04 1.64 24.65
N PRO A 250 16.24 1.23 24.17
CA PRO A 250 17.30 2.18 23.87
C PRO A 250 16.79 3.16 22.82
N VAL A 251 17.21 4.43 22.93
CA VAL A 251 16.94 5.43 21.90
C VAL A 251 17.50 4.88 20.60
N GLU A 252 16.64 4.68 19.60
CA GLU A 252 17.09 4.30 18.27
C GLU A 252 17.95 5.44 17.73
N THR A 253 19.25 5.19 17.59
CA THR A 253 20.20 6.09 16.92
C THR A 253 20.55 5.52 15.55
N PHE A 254 21.04 6.36 14.64
CA PHE A 254 21.61 5.87 13.39
C PHE A 254 22.79 4.94 13.69
N GLU A 255 22.91 3.84 12.94
CA GLU A 255 24.10 3.01 12.97
C GLU A 255 25.29 3.83 12.47
N LEU A 256 26.32 3.93 13.31
CA LEU A 256 27.54 4.67 12.97
C LEU A 256 28.51 3.72 12.29
N ALA A 257 29.10 4.17 11.18
CA ALA A 257 30.20 3.46 10.56
C ALA A 257 31.40 3.36 11.51
N ASP A 258 32.03 2.18 11.57
CA ASP A 258 33.25 1.97 12.35
C ASP A 258 34.48 2.46 11.57
N LEU A 259 34.87 3.71 11.82
CA LEU A 259 36.06 4.31 11.20
C LEU A 259 37.37 3.62 11.64
N SER A 260 37.39 2.95 12.80
CA SER A 260 38.57 2.21 13.27
C SER A 260 38.74 0.94 12.45
N LEU A 261 37.64 0.27 12.12
CA LEU A 261 37.64 -0.83 11.16
C LEU A 261 38.13 -0.33 9.78
N TRP A 262 37.57 0.77 9.28
CA TRP A 262 37.93 1.32 7.96
C TRP A 262 39.40 1.71 7.85
N ALA A 263 40.00 2.23 8.92
CA ALA A 263 41.42 2.56 8.97
C ALA A 263 42.34 1.34 8.75
N ASN A 264 41.83 0.14 9.02
CA ASN A 264 42.57 -1.13 8.93
C ASN A 264 42.15 -1.99 7.73
N THR A 265 41.22 -1.52 6.89
CA THR A 265 40.74 -2.24 5.71
C THR A 265 40.93 -1.41 4.45
N ALA A 266 41.50 -1.99 3.39
CA ALA A 266 41.61 -1.30 2.12
C ALA A 266 40.21 -1.09 1.50
N PRO A 267 39.90 0.11 0.96
CA PRO A 267 38.63 0.34 0.29
C PRO A 267 38.55 -0.48 -1.00
N THR A 268 37.40 -1.11 -1.24
CA THR A 268 37.13 -1.87 -2.46
C THR A 268 36.43 -1.00 -3.51
N PRO A 269 36.89 -0.99 -4.78
CA PRO A 269 36.16 -0.34 -5.86
C PRO A 269 34.74 -0.90 -6.00
N LYS A 270 33.79 -0.05 -6.44
CA LYS A 270 32.41 -0.48 -6.72
C LYS A 270 32.44 -1.59 -7.78
N ALA A 271 31.90 -2.75 -7.44
CA ALA A 271 31.75 -3.86 -8.36
C ALA A 271 30.55 -3.63 -9.29
N PHE A 272 30.57 -4.27 -10.46
CA PHE A 272 29.50 -4.19 -11.45
C PHE A 272 29.03 -5.59 -11.85
N VAL A 273 27.73 -5.73 -12.11
CA VAL A 273 27.19 -6.88 -12.84
C VAL A 273 27.57 -6.76 -14.32
N MET A 274 27.54 -5.55 -14.89
CA MET A 274 27.95 -5.28 -16.26
C MET A 274 28.57 -3.88 -16.29
N ALA A 275 29.89 -3.81 -16.32
CA ALA A 275 30.58 -2.52 -16.27
C ALA A 275 30.43 -1.76 -17.61
N PRO A 276 30.27 -0.43 -17.60
CA PRO A 276 30.00 0.45 -16.45
C PRO A 276 28.50 0.61 -16.10
N PHE A 277 27.60 -0.08 -16.80
CA PHE A 277 26.16 0.18 -16.80
C PHE A 277 25.43 -0.23 -15.51
N ILE A 278 25.78 -1.38 -14.95
CA ILE A 278 25.00 -2.04 -13.89
C ILE A 278 25.89 -2.23 -12.65
N PRO A 279 25.94 -1.27 -11.72
CA PRO A 279 26.60 -1.44 -10.43
C PRO A 279 25.98 -2.60 -9.63
N ARG A 280 26.81 -3.36 -8.93
CA ARG A 280 26.37 -4.47 -8.08
C ARG A 280 25.75 -3.93 -6.78
N GLU A 281 24.76 -4.67 -6.26
CA GLU A 281 24.07 -4.38 -4.99
C GLU A 281 23.46 -2.97 -4.99
N ASP A 282 22.77 -2.66 -6.08
CA ASP A 282 22.21 -1.34 -6.37
C ASP A 282 20.90 -1.49 -7.14
N VAL A 283 20.13 -0.39 -7.19
CA VAL A 283 18.90 -0.29 -8.00
C VAL A 283 19.22 0.50 -9.26
N VAL A 284 19.08 -0.14 -10.41
CA VAL A 284 19.35 0.46 -11.72
C VAL A 284 18.04 0.59 -12.48
N ILE A 285 17.69 1.80 -12.88
CA ILE A 285 16.50 2.02 -13.71
C ILE A 285 16.89 1.91 -15.18
N VAL A 286 16.16 1.06 -15.91
CA VAL A 286 16.25 0.93 -17.36
C VAL A 286 15.09 1.70 -17.99
N THR A 287 15.41 2.80 -18.67
CA THR A 287 14.43 3.70 -19.29
C THR A 287 14.58 3.75 -20.81
N GLY A 288 13.55 4.25 -21.47
CA GLY A 288 13.50 4.37 -22.93
C GLY A 288 12.06 4.38 -23.41
N ASP A 289 11.86 4.83 -24.63
CA ASP A 289 10.52 4.98 -25.20
C ASP A 289 9.87 3.61 -25.51
N GLY A 290 8.58 3.61 -25.85
CA GLY A 290 7.90 2.39 -26.27
C GLY A 290 8.61 1.77 -27.48
N GLY A 291 8.87 0.45 -27.43
CA GLY A 291 9.50 -0.26 -28.55
C GLY A 291 11.02 -0.09 -28.68
N THR A 292 11.72 0.43 -27.66
CA THR A 292 13.19 0.46 -27.60
C THR A 292 13.82 -0.86 -27.11
N ASN A 293 13.01 -1.90 -26.89
CA ASN A 293 13.43 -3.25 -26.50
C ASN A 293 14.02 -3.39 -25.07
N LYS A 294 13.59 -2.54 -24.12
CA LYS A 294 13.99 -2.62 -22.69
C LYS A 294 13.83 -4.01 -22.08
N SER A 295 12.62 -4.57 -22.18
CA SER A 295 12.30 -5.92 -21.67
C SER A 295 13.16 -7.00 -22.31
N THR A 296 13.49 -6.88 -23.60
CA THR A 296 14.41 -7.80 -24.29
C THR A 296 15.83 -7.64 -23.80
N ALA A 297 16.32 -6.41 -23.63
CA ALA A 297 17.66 -6.15 -23.08
C ALA A 297 17.80 -6.74 -21.67
N ALA A 298 16.83 -6.49 -20.79
CA ALA A 298 16.89 -6.96 -19.42
C ALA A 298 16.78 -8.49 -19.32
N LEU A 299 15.91 -9.13 -20.12
CA LEU A 299 15.85 -10.59 -20.22
C LEU A 299 17.15 -11.18 -20.76
N GLN A 300 17.74 -10.59 -21.80
CA GLN A 300 18.98 -11.06 -22.40
C GLN A 300 20.18 -10.87 -21.46
N ILE A 301 20.28 -9.76 -20.72
CA ILE A 301 21.29 -9.56 -19.68
C ILE A 301 21.13 -10.63 -18.58
N SER A 302 19.89 -10.92 -18.17
CA SER A 302 19.60 -11.98 -17.18
C SER A 302 20.03 -13.37 -17.70
N ALA A 303 19.77 -13.67 -18.97
CA ALA A 303 20.21 -14.92 -19.61
C ALA A 303 21.75 -14.99 -19.74
N CYS A 304 22.41 -13.88 -20.08
CA CYS A 304 23.87 -13.78 -20.12
C CYS A 304 24.48 -14.04 -18.74
N ALA A 305 23.93 -13.45 -17.66
CA ALA A 305 24.37 -13.69 -16.29
C ALA A 305 24.24 -15.18 -15.90
N ALA A 306 23.08 -15.79 -16.19
CA ALA A 306 22.84 -17.20 -15.90
C ALA A 306 23.76 -18.15 -16.69
N ALA A 307 24.04 -17.82 -17.95
CA ALA A 307 24.90 -18.60 -18.84
C ALA A 307 26.41 -18.34 -18.66
N GLY A 308 26.80 -17.26 -17.96
CA GLY A 308 28.18 -16.78 -17.95
C GLY A 308 28.66 -16.34 -19.34
N ARG A 309 27.81 -15.62 -20.06
CA ARG A 309 28.07 -15.09 -21.40
C ARG A 309 28.15 -13.57 -21.38
N GLN A 310 28.76 -13.00 -22.42
CA GLN A 310 28.81 -11.56 -22.61
C GLN A 310 27.48 -11.03 -23.14
N PHE A 311 27.13 -9.79 -22.79
CA PHE A 311 26.03 -9.05 -23.40
C PHE A 311 26.61 -7.98 -24.32
N LEU A 312 26.37 -8.08 -25.63
CA LEU A 312 26.96 -7.17 -26.64
C LEU A 312 28.49 -7.06 -26.51
N GLY A 313 29.12 -8.19 -26.13
CA GLY A 313 30.53 -8.35 -25.83
C GLY A 313 31.07 -7.53 -24.65
N MET A 314 30.21 -7.09 -23.74
CA MET A 314 30.59 -6.73 -22.38
C MET A 314 30.47 -7.94 -21.47
N ASP A 315 31.40 -8.07 -20.53
CA ASP A 315 31.34 -9.11 -19.51
C ASP A 315 30.14 -8.86 -18.57
N VAL A 316 29.37 -9.93 -18.37
CA VAL A 316 28.29 -9.97 -17.39
C VAL A 316 28.71 -10.92 -16.27
N ALA A 317 28.64 -10.45 -15.03
CA ALA A 317 28.99 -11.24 -13.86
C ALA A 317 28.11 -12.51 -13.81
N PRO A 318 28.72 -13.71 -13.80
CA PRO A 318 27.96 -14.95 -13.82
C PRO A 318 27.26 -15.17 -12.48
N GLY A 319 26.01 -15.63 -12.51
CA GLY A 319 25.25 -15.96 -11.32
C GLY A 319 23.77 -16.23 -11.60
N PRO A 320 23.02 -16.76 -10.62
CA PRO A 320 21.59 -16.97 -10.77
C PRO A 320 20.86 -15.63 -10.97
N ALA A 321 19.90 -15.61 -11.89
CA ALA A 321 19.13 -14.43 -12.25
C ALA A 321 17.63 -14.71 -12.17
N LEU A 322 16.86 -13.71 -11.77
CA LEU A 322 15.40 -13.75 -11.67
C LEU A 322 14.82 -12.64 -12.55
N TYR A 323 13.99 -13.00 -13.52
CA TYR A 323 13.27 -12.06 -14.38
C TYR A 323 11.78 -12.14 -14.08
N ILE A 324 11.22 -11.05 -13.56
CA ILE A 324 9.80 -10.94 -13.22
C ILE A 324 9.16 -9.96 -14.20
N THR A 325 8.16 -10.43 -14.94
CA THR A 325 7.40 -9.61 -15.88
C THR A 325 5.91 -9.60 -15.55
N ALA A 326 5.27 -8.44 -15.65
CA ALA A 326 3.82 -8.26 -15.52
C ALA A 326 3.09 -8.18 -16.87
N GLU A 327 3.83 -8.01 -17.97
CA GLU A 327 3.26 -7.77 -19.30
C GLU A 327 3.14 -9.07 -20.12
N ASP A 328 4.15 -9.94 -20.05
CA ASP A 328 4.25 -11.14 -20.87
C ASP A 328 3.88 -12.43 -20.13
N ASP A 329 3.19 -13.34 -20.82
CA ASP A 329 2.89 -14.68 -20.30
C ASP A 329 4.05 -15.68 -20.52
N ASN A 330 3.93 -16.88 -19.97
CA ASN A 330 4.96 -17.90 -20.08
C ASN A 330 5.20 -18.38 -21.53
N ARG A 331 4.20 -18.31 -22.42
CA ARG A 331 4.38 -18.70 -23.82
C ARG A 331 5.28 -17.70 -24.53
N GLU A 332 4.99 -16.40 -24.37
CA GLU A 332 5.78 -15.33 -24.98
C GLU A 332 7.20 -15.30 -24.39
N ASN A 333 7.32 -15.39 -23.07
CA ASN A 333 8.62 -15.47 -22.40
C ASN A 333 9.45 -16.67 -22.89
N HIS A 334 8.84 -17.84 -23.09
CA HIS A 334 9.54 -19.02 -23.61
C HIS A 334 10.03 -18.80 -25.05
N TRP A 335 9.20 -18.23 -25.93
CA TRP A 335 9.57 -17.92 -27.30
C TRP A 335 10.76 -16.95 -27.36
N ARG A 336 10.65 -15.83 -26.64
CA ARG A 336 11.70 -14.81 -26.54
C ARG A 336 12.99 -15.38 -25.97
N LEU A 337 12.89 -16.18 -24.91
CA LEU A 337 14.05 -16.81 -24.28
C LEU A 337 14.76 -17.80 -25.21
N ALA A 338 14.02 -18.59 -25.99
CA ALA A 338 14.61 -19.52 -26.95
C ALA A 338 15.47 -18.79 -27.99
N LYS A 339 14.95 -17.68 -28.53
CA LYS A 339 15.67 -16.82 -29.49
C LYS A 339 16.88 -16.14 -28.89
N ILE A 340 16.75 -15.63 -27.67
CA ILE A 340 17.86 -15.06 -26.91
C ILE A 340 18.94 -16.12 -26.64
N ALA A 341 18.55 -17.32 -26.22
CA ALA A 341 19.49 -18.40 -25.92
C ALA A 341 20.32 -18.79 -27.16
N GLU A 342 19.67 -18.91 -28.32
CA GLU A 342 20.34 -19.13 -29.61
C GLU A 342 21.34 -18.02 -29.91
N ALA A 343 20.92 -16.75 -29.82
CA ALA A 343 21.76 -15.59 -30.12
C ALA A 343 23.00 -15.47 -29.23
N ILE A 344 22.92 -15.88 -27.96
CA ILE A 344 24.06 -15.86 -27.02
C ILE A 344 24.86 -17.17 -26.98
N GLY A 345 24.57 -18.12 -27.89
CA GLY A 345 25.29 -19.39 -28.00
C GLY A 345 25.08 -20.32 -26.80
N THR A 346 23.83 -20.46 -26.35
CA THR A 346 23.40 -21.39 -25.30
C THR A 346 22.06 -22.05 -25.65
N THR A 347 21.48 -22.80 -24.71
CA THR A 347 20.15 -23.40 -24.84
C THR A 347 19.31 -23.07 -23.61
N VAL A 348 17.98 -23.12 -23.73
CA VAL A 348 17.07 -22.96 -22.58
C VAL A 348 17.37 -24.01 -21.49
N HIS A 349 17.75 -25.23 -21.88
CA HIS A 349 18.16 -26.28 -20.95
C HIS A 349 19.36 -25.85 -20.08
N ASN A 350 20.38 -25.23 -20.68
CA ASN A 350 21.56 -24.76 -19.95
C ASN A 350 21.28 -23.58 -19.00
N LEU A 351 20.14 -22.89 -19.20
CA LEU A 351 19.69 -21.81 -18.32
C LEU A 351 18.87 -22.33 -17.14
N ALA A 352 18.32 -23.54 -17.22
CA ALA A 352 17.45 -24.10 -16.19
C ALA A 352 18.18 -24.20 -14.84
N GLY A 353 17.52 -23.73 -13.77
CA GLY A 353 18.10 -23.67 -12.42
C GLY A 353 19.10 -22.52 -12.20
N ARG A 354 19.36 -21.70 -13.22
CA ARG A 354 20.16 -20.47 -13.10
C ARG A 354 19.41 -19.22 -13.53
N LEU A 355 18.54 -19.31 -14.53
CA LEU A 355 17.58 -18.28 -14.87
C LEU A 355 16.20 -18.70 -14.41
N HIS A 356 15.55 -17.85 -13.64
CA HIS A 356 14.19 -18.04 -13.16
C HIS A 356 13.31 -16.95 -13.77
N ILE A 357 12.16 -17.33 -14.32
CA ILE A 357 11.21 -16.40 -14.94
C ILE A 357 9.88 -16.50 -14.21
N VAL A 358 9.33 -15.35 -13.82
CA VAL A 358 8.01 -15.25 -13.19
C VAL A 358 7.15 -14.31 -14.04
N SER A 359 6.03 -14.84 -14.54
CA SER A 359 4.99 -14.03 -15.16
C SER A 359 3.91 -13.68 -14.12
N LEU A 360 3.68 -12.38 -13.94
CA LEU A 360 2.61 -11.80 -13.14
C LEU A 360 1.43 -11.35 -14.02
N ARG A 361 1.48 -11.62 -15.32
CA ARG A 361 0.45 -11.20 -16.27
C ARG A 361 -0.91 -11.78 -15.86
N GLY A 362 -1.89 -10.90 -15.66
CA GLY A 362 -3.25 -11.28 -15.25
C GLY A 362 -3.40 -11.65 -13.77
N ARG A 363 -2.33 -11.56 -12.97
CA ARG A 363 -2.39 -11.72 -11.52
C ARG A 363 -2.87 -10.42 -10.87
N MET A 364 -3.71 -10.55 -9.83
CA MET A 364 -4.14 -9.44 -8.99
C MET A 364 -3.12 -9.17 -7.87
N ASN A 365 -3.04 -7.91 -7.43
CA ASN A 365 -2.22 -7.45 -6.32
C ASN A 365 -0.71 -7.67 -6.57
N ASN A 366 -0.22 -7.11 -7.68
CA ASN A 366 1.18 -7.23 -8.12
C ASN A 366 2.08 -6.16 -7.50
N GLU A 367 1.49 -5.09 -6.97
CA GLU A 367 2.19 -4.00 -6.31
C GLU A 367 3.04 -4.50 -5.15
N LEU A 368 4.28 -4.04 -5.07
CA LEU A 368 5.20 -4.40 -3.98
C LEU A 368 4.94 -3.52 -2.73
N ALA A 369 4.30 -2.38 -2.91
CA ALA A 369 3.91 -1.50 -1.82
C ALA A 369 2.66 -0.69 -2.15
N THR A 370 1.91 -0.34 -1.11
CA THR A 370 0.77 0.56 -1.14
C THR A 370 1.08 1.80 -0.30
N PHE A 371 0.26 2.84 -0.44
CA PHE A 371 0.39 4.08 0.32
C PHE A 371 -0.92 4.37 1.05
N ASP A 372 -0.81 4.72 2.33
CA ASP A 372 -1.93 5.17 3.15
C ASP A 372 -2.37 6.59 2.76
N HIS A 373 -3.48 7.07 3.33
CA HIS A 373 -4.00 8.41 3.07
C HIS A 373 -3.01 9.53 3.42
N ASP A 374 -2.13 9.30 4.40
CA ASP A 374 -1.07 10.22 4.81
C ASP A 374 0.19 10.13 3.93
N GLY A 375 0.21 9.24 2.93
CA GLY A 375 1.34 8.99 2.05
C GLY A 375 2.39 8.03 2.62
N THR A 376 2.13 7.40 3.77
CA THR A 376 3.05 6.42 4.38
C THR A 376 3.07 5.13 3.56
N LEU A 377 4.28 4.64 3.25
CA LEU A 377 4.47 3.39 2.53
C LEU A 377 4.16 2.17 3.43
N ARG A 378 3.35 1.25 2.93
CA ARG A 378 3.18 -0.10 3.49
C ARG A 378 3.64 -1.15 2.48
N SER A 379 4.45 -2.09 2.92
CA SER A 379 4.83 -3.24 2.09
C SER A 379 3.60 -4.09 1.79
N ALA A 380 3.39 -4.44 0.52
CA ALA A 380 2.29 -5.29 0.08
C ALA A 380 2.70 -6.78 0.10
N PRO A 381 1.75 -7.73 0.06
CA PRO A 381 2.06 -9.16 0.07
C PRO A 381 3.01 -9.62 -1.05
N ALA A 382 2.98 -8.97 -2.22
CA ALA A 382 3.88 -9.31 -3.32
C ALA A 382 5.36 -9.02 -3.00
N TYR A 383 5.66 -8.08 -2.10
CA TYR A 383 7.03 -7.82 -1.64
C TYR A 383 7.60 -8.99 -0.83
N ALA A 384 6.80 -9.57 0.06
CA ALA A 384 7.21 -10.76 0.80
C ALA A 384 7.45 -11.95 -0.13
N LEU A 385 6.61 -12.12 -1.16
CA LEU A 385 6.81 -13.14 -2.19
C LEU A 385 8.06 -12.89 -3.03
N LEU A 386 8.34 -11.64 -3.41
CA LEU A 386 9.55 -11.26 -4.11
C LEU A 386 10.79 -11.65 -3.29
N ARG A 387 10.83 -11.25 -2.01
CA ARG A 387 11.92 -11.60 -1.09
C ARG A 387 12.13 -13.11 -0.99
N ALA A 388 11.07 -13.86 -0.70
CA ALA A 388 11.13 -15.32 -0.59
C ALA A 388 11.57 -15.99 -1.90
N THR A 389 11.14 -15.47 -3.06
CA THR A 389 11.55 -16.00 -4.36
C THR A 389 13.04 -15.74 -4.63
N ILE A 390 13.54 -14.57 -4.27
CA ILE A 390 14.98 -14.24 -4.39
C ILE A 390 15.81 -15.18 -3.52
N GLU A 391 15.40 -15.40 -2.27
CA GLU A 391 16.07 -16.32 -1.34
C GLU A 391 16.04 -17.76 -1.87
N GLN A 392 14.87 -18.24 -2.30
CA GLN A 392 14.69 -19.58 -2.87
C GLN A 392 15.56 -19.82 -4.10
N THR A 393 15.68 -18.82 -4.98
CA THR A 393 16.45 -18.92 -6.23
C THR A 393 17.92 -18.56 -6.05
N SER A 394 18.30 -17.98 -4.91
CA SER A 394 19.61 -17.38 -4.68
C SER A 394 20.03 -16.38 -5.78
N ALA A 395 19.05 -15.71 -6.40
CA ALA A 395 19.28 -14.76 -7.48
C ALA A 395 20.17 -13.61 -7.01
N LYS A 396 21.15 -13.25 -7.83
CA LYS A 396 22.05 -12.09 -7.61
C LYS A 396 21.74 -10.92 -8.54
N LEU A 397 21.05 -11.20 -9.65
CA LEU A 397 20.47 -10.22 -10.55
C LEU A 397 18.96 -10.43 -10.62
N VAL A 398 18.18 -9.40 -10.30
CA VAL A 398 16.72 -9.42 -10.33
C VAL A 398 16.23 -8.36 -11.29
N THR A 399 15.41 -8.72 -12.27
CA THR A 399 14.77 -7.80 -13.19
C THR A 399 13.30 -7.69 -12.84
N LEU A 400 12.81 -6.45 -12.74
CA LEU A 400 11.42 -6.09 -12.47
C LEU A 400 10.84 -5.34 -13.68
N ASP A 401 9.95 -6.01 -14.40
CA ASP A 401 9.39 -5.55 -15.69
C ASP A 401 7.85 -5.47 -15.61
N ASN A 402 7.24 -4.34 -15.31
CA ASN A 402 7.81 -3.02 -15.15
C ASN A 402 7.23 -2.33 -13.92
N VAL A 403 7.77 -1.14 -13.61
CA VAL A 403 7.36 -0.36 -12.44
C VAL A 403 5.86 -0.03 -12.42
N ALA A 404 5.22 0.16 -13.57
CA ALA A 404 3.81 0.56 -13.65
C ALA A 404 2.84 -0.50 -13.07
N HIS A 405 3.26 -1.77 -13.02
CA HIS A 405 2.50 -2.86 -12.41
C HIS A 405 2.92 -3.17 -10.96
N LEU A 406 4.05 -2.63 -10.51
CA LEU A 406 4.67 -2.96 -9.23
C LEU A 406 4.59 -1.82 -8.22
N PHE A 407 4.29 -0.61 -8.68
CA PHE A 407 4.15 0.60 -7.88
C PHE A 407 2.72 1.11 -7.94
N ALA A 408 2.02 1.12 -6.80
CA ALA A 408 0.64 1.60 -6.68
C ALA A 408 0.51 3.05 -6.22
N GLY A 409 1.61 3.82 -6.24
CA GLY A 409 1.63 5.23 -5.84
C GLY A 409 1.46 6.20 -7.01
N ASN A 410 1.45 7.49 -6.70
CA ASN A 410 1.52 8.55 -7.70
C ASN A 410 2.97 8.71 -8.20
N GLU A 411 3.22 8.41 -9.46
CA GLU A 411 4.57 8.49 -10.07
C GLU A 411 5.16 9.91 -10.10
N ASN A 412 4.31 10.93 -9.91
CA ASN A 412 4.74 12.32 -9.82
C ASN A 412 5.00 12.77 -8.36
N ASP A 413 4.66 11.95 -7.37
CA ASP A 413 4.94 12.23 -5.97
C ASP A 413 6.36 11.76 -5.61
N ARG A 414 7.26 12.72 -5.41
CA ARG A 414 8.66 12.44 -5.07
C ARG A 414 8.79 11.66 -3.77
N GLY A 415 7.94 11.90 -2.77
CA GLY A 415 7.98 11.20 -1.48
C GLY A 415 7.67 9.72 -1.67
N GLN A 416 6.58 9.41 -2.37
CA GLN A 416 6.16 8.02 -2.64
C GLN A 416 7.18 7.27 -3.50
N VAL A 417 7.68 7.90 -4.57
CA VAL A 417 8.72 7.30 -5.43
C VAL A 417 10.00 7.03 -4.64
N THR A 418 10.45 7.98 -3.82
CA THR A 418 11.66 7.82 -3.00
C THR A 418 11.49 6.71 -1.97
N ALA A 419 10.33 6.63 -1.31
CA ALA A 419 10.03 5.56 -0.35
C ALA A 419 10.05 4.18 -1.02
N PHE A 420 9.45 4.05 -2.22
CA PHE A 420 9.46 2.80 -2.98
C PHE A 420 10.87 2.38 -3.42
N ILE A 421 11.68 3.31 -3.92
CA ILE A 421 13.06 3.00 -4.29
C ILE A 421 13.90 2.63 -3.06
N ASN A 422 13.68 3.28 -1.90
CA ASN A 422 14.34 2.91 -0.64
C ASN A 422 13.94 1.50 -0.17
N LEU A 423 12.68 1.09 -0.37
CA LEU A 423 12.26 -0.30 -0.12
C LEU A 423 13.07 -1.29 -0.98
N LEU A 424 13.34 -0.96 -2.25
CA LEU A 424 14.18 -1.79 -3.11
C LEU A 424 15.66 -1.75 -2.71
N TYR A 425 16.20 -0.60 -2.26
CA TYR A 425 17.56 -0.53 -1.72
C TYR A 425 17.73 -1.36 -0.46
N GLN A 426 16.73 -1.39 0.42
CA GLN A 426 16.74 -2.27 1.58
C GLN A 426 16.83 -3.73 1.13
N LEU A 427 16.08 -4.14 0.11
CA LEU A 427 16.17 -5.49 -0.44
C LEU A 427 17.55 -5.80 -1.05
N CYS A 428 18.17 -4.84 -1.75
CA CYS A 428 19.54 -4.94 -2.24
C CYS A 428 20.54 -5.16 -1.10
N GLY A 429 20.45 -4.37 -0.03
CA GLY A 429 21.33 -4.46 1.15
C GLY A 429 21.14 -5.75 1.94
N ASP A 430 19.89 -6.14 2.20
CA ASP A 430 19.54 -7.33 2.98
C ASP A 430 20.01 -8.63 2.31
N LEU A 431 19.86 -8.74 0.98
CA LEU A 431 20.06 -9.99 0.24
C LEU A 431 21.31 -9.99 -0.66
N GLY A 432 22.01 -8.87 -0.76
CA GLY A 432 23.16 -8.70 -1.65
C GLY A 432 22.79 -8.89 -3.12
N VAL A 433 21.66 -8.31 -3.56
CA VAL A 433 21.13 -8.44 -4.91
C VAL A 433 21.17 -7.15 -5.70
N THR A 434 21.28 -7.24 -7.02
CA THR A 434 21.20 -6.10 -7.94
C THR A 434 19.84 -6.10 -8.62
N ILE A 435 19.14 -4.96 -8.62
CA ILE A 435 17.79 -4.85 -9.20
C ILE A 435 17.83 -4.00 -10.47
N LEU A 436 17.36 -4.55 -11.58
CA LEU A 436 17.03 -3.81 -12.80
C LEU A 436 15.54 -3.50 -12.81
N LEU A 437 15.18 -2.23 -12.62
CA LEU A 437 13.80 -1.77 -12.65
C LEU A 437 13.49 -1.15 -14.01
N ILE A 438 12.58 -1.76 -14.78
CA ILE A 438 12.16 -1.23 -16.07
C ILE A 438 11.10 -0.15 -15.85
N ALA A 439 11.31 1.01 -16.45
CA ALA A 439 10.38 2.13 -16.41
C ALA A 439 10.18 2.73 -17.80
N HIS A 440 8.96 3.21 -18.07
CA HIS A 440 8.63 3.92 -19.30
C HIS A 440 8.89 5.41 -19.13
N ARG A 441 9.27 6.10 -20.22
CA ARG A 441 9.26 7.58 -20.26
C ARG A 441 7.84 8.05 -20.56
N ASN A 442 7.40 9.14 -19.93
CA ASN A 442 6.13 9.78 -20.29
C ASN A 442 6.20 10.38 -21.70
N LYS A 443 5.14 10.20 -22.48
CA LYS A 443 5.04 10.54 -23.92
C LYS A 443 4.96 12.03 -24.25
N SER A 444 4.96 12.91 -23.24
CA SER A 444 4.97 14.36 -23.45
C SER A 444 6.42 14.83 -23.57
N GLY A 445 6.81 15.30 -24.76
CA GLY A 445 8.12 15.90 -25.05
C GLY A 445 8.47 17.16 -24.24
N ASP A 446 7.76 17.45 -23.16
CA ASP A 446 8.08 18.46 -22.16
C ASP A 446 8.32 17.77 -20.79
N SER A 447 9.59 17.73 -20.42
CA SER A 447 10.11 17.93 -19.07
C SER A 447 9.07 18.24 -17.97
N TYR A 448 8.94 17.38 -16.95
CA TYR A 448 9.85 17.45 -15.79
C TYR A 448 9.35 16.77 -14.48
N SER A 449 8.10 16.32 -14.33
CA SER A 449 7.64 15.91 -12.99
C SER A 449 7.87 14.43 -12.65
N GLY A 450 7.21 13.49 -13.35
CA GLY A 450 7.28 12.06 -13.00
C GLY A 450 8.67 11.44 -13.16
N SER A 451 9.31 11.62 -14.32
CA SER A 451 10.62 11.00 -14.60
C SER A 451 11.73 11.52 -13.68
N THR A 452 11.70 12.79 -13.25
CA THR A 452 12.78 13.33 -12.42
C THR A 452 12.76 12.77 -10.99
N ALA A 453 11.59 12.43 -10.43
CA ALA A 453 11.50 11.78 -9.13
C ALA A 453 12.25 10.44 -9.13
N TRP A 454 11.95 9.57 -10.10
CA TRP A 454 12.60 8.28 -10.29
C TRP A 454 14.11 8.41 -10.51
N LEU A 455 14.52 9.33 -11.39
CA LEU A 455 15.94 9.53 -11.69
C LEU A 455 16.72 10.11 -10.52
N ASN A 456 16.10 10.93 -9.68
CA ASN A 456 16.74 11.46 -8.48
C ASN A 456 16.90 10.39 -7.39
N ALA A 457 15.97 9.45 -7.30
CA ALA A 457 16.00 8.38 -6.31
C ALA A 457 17.09 7.32 -6.56
N VAL A 458 17.56 7.16 -7.82
CA VAL A 458 18.60 6.17 -8.16
C VAL A 458 19.97 6.77 -8.46
N ARG A 459 21.02 5.95 -8.30
CA ARG A 459 22.40 6.32 -8.61
C ARG A 459 22.85 5.92 -10.02
N SER A 460 22.17 4.97 -10.67
CA SER A 460 22.45 4.54 -12.03
C SER A 460 21.17 4.50 -12.88
N GLN A 461 21.26 5.02 -14.09
CA GLN A 461 20.21 4.92 -15.10
C GLN A 461 20.82 4.45 -16.41
N VAL A 462 20.25 3.38 -16.96
CA VAL A 462 20.54 2.91 -18.31
C VAL A 462 19.43 3.41 -19.23
N LEU A 463 19.82 4.05 -20.33
CA LEU A 463 18.92 4.63 -21.31
C LEU A 463 19.00 3.83 -22.61
N LEU A 464 17.87 3.34 -23.10
CA LEU A 464 17.75 2.65 -24.39
C LEU A 464 16.93 3.48 -25.37
N GLU A 465 17.54 3.79 -26.49
CA GLU A 465 17.00 4.67 -27.53
C GLU A 465 17.06 4.00 -28.90
N ARG A 466 16.16 4.39 -29.81
CA ARG A 466 16.32 4.07 -31.23
C ARG A 466 17.31 5.07 -31.83
N SER A 467 18.06 4.66 -32.85
CA SER A 467 18.85 5.64 -33.62
C SER A 467 17.89 6.61 -34.35
N ASP A 468 18.31 7.86 -34.51
CA ASP A 468 17.65 8.84 -35.39
C ASP A 468 17.80 8.47 -36.88
N ASP A 469 18.64 7.48 -37.17
CA ASP A 469 18.78 6.89 -38.49
C ASP A 469 17.52 6.12 -38.90
N ALA A 470 17.29 6.04 -40.20
CA ALA A 470 16.11 5.42 -40.76
C ALA A 470 16.08 3.88 -40.70
N ASP A 471 17.05 3.25 -40.01
CA ASP A 471 17.00 1.82 -39.65
C ASP A 471 16.26 1.65 -38.31
N ALA A 472 15.00 1.21 -38.41
CA ALA A 472 14.12 0.99 -37.27
C ALA A 472 14.58 -0.13 -36.32
N ASP A 473 15.63 -0.90 -36.65
CA ASP A 473 16.17 -1.96 -35.81
C ASP A 473 17.42 -1.55 -35.02
N VAL A 474 18.07 -0.43 -35.37
CA VAL A 474 19.24 0.06 -34.64
C VAL A 474 18.83 0.71 -33.32
N ARG A 475 19.54 0.36 -32.26
CA ARG A 475 19.34 0.81 -30.89
C ARG A 475 20.65 1.27 -30.30
N ARG A 476 20.53 2.13 -29.31
CA ARG A 476 21.64 2.69 -28.55
C ARG A 476 21.36 2.49 -27.07
N MET A 477 22.36 2.02 -26.34
CA MET A 477 22.34 1.99 -24.88
C MET A 477 23.42 2.92 -24.35
N SER A 478 23.03 3.83 -23.46
CA SER A 478 23.91 4.81 -22.86
C SER A 478 23.64 4.95 -21.37
N LEU A 479 24.58 5.57 -20.66
CA LEU A 479 24.40 5.95 -19.26
C LEU A 479 23.68 7.30 -19.17
N GLY A 480 22.40 7.29 -18.80
CA GLY A 480 21.63 8.51 -18.55
C GLY A 480 22.02 9.21 -17.24
N LYS A 481 22.44 8.42 -16.24
CA LYS A 481 22.98 8.90 -14.96
C LYS A 481 24.08 7.94 -14.50
N ALA A 482 25.27 8.47 -14.27
CA ALA A 482 26.43 7.71 -13.82
C ALA A 482 27.09 8.40 -12.62
N ASN A 483 26.95 7.81 -11.43
CA ASN A 483 27.72 8.24 -10.25
C ASN A 483 29.02 7.45 -10.07
N TYR A 484 29.08 6.24 -10.64
CA TYR A 484 30.20 5.31 -10.47
C TYR A 484 31.07 5.14 -11.72
N ALA A 485 30.75 5.85 -12.81
CA ALA A 485 31.43 5.73 -14.11
C ALA A 485 31.50 7.09 -14.81
N ARG A 486 32.41 7.19 -15.81
CA ARG A 486 32.50 8.40 -16.65
C ARG A 486 31.28 8.48 -17.57
N ALA A 487 30.70 9.68 -17.67
CA ALA A 487 29.65 9.94 -18.64
C ALA A 487 30.18 9.78 -20.07
N GLY A 488 29.33 9.26 -20.97
CA GLY A 488 29.63 9.14 -22.40
C GLY A 488 29.95 7.73 -22.91
N GLU A 489 29.89 6.69 -22.08
CA GLU A 489 29.90 5.32 -22.60
C GLU A 489 28.57 4.98 -23.28
N GLU A 490 28.68 4.53 -24.53
CA GLU A 490 27.56 4.23 -25.41
C GLU A 490 27.86 2.95 -26.21
N ILE A 491 26.84 2.13 -26.38
CA ILE A 491 26.90 0.93 -27.20
C ILE A 491 25.76 0.95 -28.20
N SER A 492 26.13 0.85 -29.48
CA SER A 492 25.20 0.67 -30.59
C SER A 492 25.04 -0.83 -30.90
N PHE A 493 23.81 -1.25 -31.13
CA PHE A 493 23.43 -2.62 -31.44
C PHE A 493 22.13 -2.61 -32.24
N ARG A 494 21.65 -3.79 -32.63
CA ARG A 494 20.39 -3.90 -33.36
C ARG A 494 19.54 -5.04 -32.85
N TRP A 495 18.24 -4.87 -33.03
CA TRP A 495 17.28 -5.94 -32.86
C TRP A 495 17.34 -6.89 -34.06
N HIS A 496 17.49 -8.18 -33.81
CA HIS A 496 17.50 -9.22 -34.83
C HIS A 496 16.92 -10.52 -34.26
N ASP A 497 15.88 -11.04 -34.89
CA ASP A 497 15.20 -12.28 -34.51
C ASP A 497 14.94 -12.39 -32.99
N PHE A 498 14.22 -11.40 -32.43
CA PHE A 498 13.87 -11.32 -31.00
C PHE A 498 15.04 -11.13 -30.02
N ALA A 499 16.29 -11.07 -30.49
CA ALA A 499 17.49 -10.81 -29.67
C ALA A 499 18.15 -9.47 -30.03
N LEU A 500 19.04 -9.01 -29.15
CA LEU A 500 19.89 -7.84 -29.37
C LEU A 500 21.30 -8.31 -29.71
N VAL A 501 21.82 -7.85 -30.86
CA VAL A 501 23.11 -8.27 -31.39
C VAL A 501 23.92 -7.07 -31.85
N ARG A 502 25.26 -7.16 -31.81
CA ARG A 502 26.10 -6.16 -32.45
C ARG A 502 26.16 -6.43 -33.94
N GLU A 503 26.19 -5.38 -34.74
CA GLU A 503 26.24 -5.50 -36.20
C GLU A 503 27.46 -6.31 -36.67
N ARG A 504 28.62 -6.12 -36.04
CA ARG A 504 29.85 -6.89 -36.33
C ARG A 504 29.77 -8.38 -35.99
N ASP A 505 28.82 -8.79 -35.16
CA ASP A 505 28.67 -10.19 -34.74
C ASP A 505 27.70 -10.94 -35.68
N LEU A 506 27.04 -10.25 -36.62
CA LEU A 506 26.19 -10.87 -37.62
C LEU A 506 27.03 -11.51 -38.75
N PRO A 507 26.57 -12.63 -39.34
CA PRO A 507 27.18 -13.16 -40.56
C PRO A 507 27.24 -12.09 -41.65
N ALA A 508 28.35 -12.02 -42.40
CA ALA A 508 28.62 -10.94 -43.37
C ALA A 508 27.55 -10.81 -44.47
N ASP A 509 26.88 -11.91 -44.84
CA ASP A 509 25.80 -11.92 -45.82
C ASP A 509 24.51 -11.33 -45.23
N THR A 510 24.16 -11.75 -44.01
CA THR A 510 23.02 -11.25 -43.24
C THR A 510 23.17 -9.76 -42.90
N GLY A 511 24.36 -9.32 -42.49
CA GLY A 511 24.62 -7.90 -42.20
C GLY A 511 24.40 -7.00 -43.44
N ARG A 512 24.88 -7.45 -44.61
CA ARG A 512 24.70 -6.72 -45.89
C ARG A 512 23.25 -6.68 -46.35
N GLU A 513 22.53 -7.79 -46.25
CA GLU A 513 21.12 -7.88 -46.63
C GLU A 513 20.24 -6.98 -45.75
N ILE A 514 20.44 -7.02 -44.43
CA ILE A 514 19.64 -6.19 -43.54
C ILE A 514 19.99 -4.70 -43.69
N ALA A 515 21.26 -4.33 -43.85
CA ALA A 515 21.63 -2.94 -44.15
C ALA A 515 21.00 -2.44 -45.47
N ALA A 516 20.87 -3.32 -46.47
CA ALA A 516 20.19 -3.00 -47.72
C ALA A 516 18.67 -2.82 -47.53
N ILE A 517 18.01 -3.69 -46.75
CA ILE A 517 16.58 -3.58 -46.42
C ILE A 517 16.30 -2.32 -45.60
N ALA A 518 17.09 -2.04 -44.58
CA ALA A 518 16.97 -0.85 -43.76
C ALA A 518 17.13 0.43 -44.59
N ARG A 519 18.14 0.50 -45.45
CA ARG A 519 18.33 1.60 -46.40
C ARG A 519 17.15 1.71 -47.37
N ALA A 520 16.59 0.60 -47.84
CA ALA A 520 15.44 0.61 -48.71
C ALA A 520 14.18 1.17 -48.02
N ASN A 521 13.95 0.81 -46.75
CA ASN A 521 12.84 1.32 -45.95
C ASN A 521 13.02 2.81 -45.63
N ALA A 522 14.24 3.24 -45.33
CA ALA A 522 14.61 4.65 -45.17
C ALA A 522 14.24 5.49 -46.40
N ASP A 523 14.64 5.00 -47.58
CA ASP A 523 14.37 5.66 -48.84
C ASP A 523 12.86 5.73 -49.12
N ASN A 524 12.10 4.69 -48.74
CA ASN A 524 10.64 4.68 -48.85
C ASN A 524 10.01 5.76 -47.96
N ALA A 525 10.43 5.89 -46.70
CA ALA A 525 9.89 6.90 -45.77
C ALA A 525 10.18 8.33 -46.25
N ILE A 526 11.39 8.58 -46.76
CA ILE A 526 11.77 9.88 -47.35
C ILE A 526 10.92 10.19 -48.59
N PHE A 527 10.72 9.20 -49.47
CA PHE A 527 9.86 9.36 -50.66
C PHE A 527 8.42 9.74 -50.27
N LEU A 528 7.86 9.05 -49.27
CA LEU A 528 6.50 9.34 -48.79
C LEU A 528 6.40 10.75 -48.16
N ALA A 529 7.43 11.19 -47.42
CA ALA A 529 7.46 12.55 -46.87
C ALA A 529 7.47 13.63 -47.97
N CYS A 530 8.25 13.44 -49.04
CA CYS A 530 8.23 14.32 -50.21
C CYS A 530 6.86 14.30 -50.92
N LEU A 531 6.26 13.12 -51.04
CA LEU A 531 4.94 12.95 -51.65
C LEU A 531 3.85 13.69 -50.88
N ASP A 532 3.82 13.53 -49.55
CA ASP A 532 2.84 14.21 -48.70
C ASP A 532 3.01 15.73 -48.77
N ALA A 533 4.25 16.23 -48.82
CA ALA A 533 4.53 17.64 -48.95
C ALA A 533 4.01 18.21 -50.29
N ARG A 534 4.15 17.48 -51.41
CA ARG A 534 3.59 17.90 -52.70
C ARG A 534 2.07 17.80 -52.76
N ASN A 535 1.48 16.76 -52.16
CA ASN A 535 0.03 16.60 -52.11
C ASN A 535 -0.63 17.67 -51.23
N ARG A 536 -0.02 18.06 -50.10
CA ARG A 536 -0.46 19.22 -49.30
C ARG A 536 -0.44 20.54 -50.05
N GLN A 537 0.45 20.68 -51.03
CA GLN A 537 0.52 21.84 -51.92
C GLN A 537 -0.43 21.73 -53.13
N GLU A 538 -1.22 20.65 -53.23
CA GLU A 538 -2.07 20.33 -54.39
C GLU A 538 -1.26 20.25 -55.71
N ARG A 539 0.02 19.90 -55.65
CA ARG A 539 0.91 19.81 -56.81
C ARG A 539 1.09 18.35 -57.23
N ALA A 540 0.40 17.94 -58.31
CA ALA A 540 0.51 16.57 -58.82
C ALA A 540 1.91 16.23 -59.33
N VAL A 541 2.39 15.06 -58.89
CA VAL A 541 3.60 14.41 -59.39
C VAL A 541 3.25 13.05 -60.00
N SER A 542 4.08 12.57 -60.92
CA SER A 542 3.83 11.34 -61.71
C SER A 542 4.92 10.29 -61.54
N GLU A 543 4.52 9.04 -61.67
CA GLU A 543 5.31 7.83 -61.78
C GLU A 543 6.04 7.66 -63.13
N SER A 544 5.62 8.40 -64.17
CA SER A 544 6.16 8.23 -65.51
C SER A 544 7.47 9.00 -65.69
N LYS A 545 8.55 8.30 -66.06
CA LYS A 545 9.87 8.90 -66.36
C LYS A 545 9.82 9.94 -67.49
N ALA A 546 8.82 9.86 -68.37
CA ALA A 546 8.61 10.81 -69.46
C ALA A 546 7.86 12.08 -69.03
N SER A 547 7.26 12.09 -67.83
CA SER A 547 6.54 13.25 -67.32
C SER A 547 7.49 14.37 -66.91
N ARG A 548 7.08 15.63 -67.16
CA ARG A 548 7.78 16.80 -66.61
C ARG A 548 7.73 16.85 -65.09
N THR A 549 6.67 16.30 -64.48
CA THR A 549 6.44 16.24 -63.04
C THR A 549 6.82 14.87 -62.45
N TYR A 550 7.82 14.20 -63.04
CA TYR A 550 8.27 12.89 -62.57
C TYR A 550 8.73 12.96 -61.10
N ALA A 551 8.10 12.18 -60.22
CA ALA A 551 8.23 12.30 -58.77
C ALA A 551 9.69 12.20 -58.27
N PRO A 552 10.49 11.18 -58.63
CA PRO A 552 11.91 11.13 -58.23
C PRO A 552 12.76 12.30 -58.71
N LYS A 553 12.39 12.94 -59.82
CA LYS A 553 13.08 14.15 -60.31
C LYS A 553 12.67 15.37 -59.49
N GLU A 554 11.38 15.58 -59.28
CA GLU A 554 10.83 16.69 -58.50
C GLU A 554 11.22 16.62 -57.01
N PHE A 555 11.38 15.41 -56.48
CA PHE A 555 11.73 15.17 -55.08
C PHE A 555 13.22 15.36 -54.81
N ALA A 556 14.09 15.10 -55.78
CA ALA A 556 15.54 15.22 -55.59
C ALA A 556 15.97 16.66 -55.20
N ASP A 557 15.21 17.67 -55.63
CA ASP A 557 15.46 19.09 -55.33
C ASP A 557 14.68 19.59 -54.09
N MET A 558 13.90 18.73 -53.43
CA MET A 558 13.14 19.09 -52.23
C MET A 558 13.98 18.98 -50.96
N ALA A 559 13.72 19.86 -49.99
CA ALA A 559 14.37 19.82 -48.68
C ALA A 559 14.06 18.52 -47.93
N GLU A 560 12.83 18.02 -48.05
CA GLU A 560 12.35 16.78 -47.42
C GLU A 560 13.11 15.53 -47.91
N SER A 561 13.75 15.59 -49.08
CA SER A 561 14.50 14.46 -49.66
C SER A 561 15.81 14.17 -48.95
N LYS A 562 16.28 15.10 -48.09
CA LYS A 562 17.58 15.04 -47.40
C LYS A 562 18.76 14.75 -48.35
N GLY A 563 18.64 15.07 -49.63
CA GLY A 563 19.70 14.88 -50.63
C GLY A 563 20.03 13.43 -50.98
N ILE A 564 19.13 12.45 -50.75
CA ILE A 564 19.42 11.04 -51.05
C ILE A 564 19.64 10.74 -52.55
N GLY A 565 19.27 11.68 -53.43
CA GLY A 565 19.49 11.62 -54.86
C GLY A 565 18.44 10.81 -55.63
N ARG A 566 18.29 11.15 -56.91
CA ARG A 566 17.24 10.62 -57.79
C ARG A 566 17.21 9.10 -57.87
N ALA A 567 18.36 8.44 -58.03
CA ALA A 567 18.41 6.98 -58.22
C ALA A 567 17.80 6.20 -57.03
N ARG A 568 17.98 6.70 -55.80
CA ARG A 568 17.41 6.09 -54.59
C ARG A 568 15.90 6.33 -54.49
N LEU A 569 15.45 7.53 -54.88
CA LEU A 569 14.03 7.87 -54.98
C LEU A 569 13.31 7.05 -56.07
N GLU A 570 13.96 6.76 -57.20
CA GLU A 570 13.41 5.84 -58.22
C GLU A 570 13.20 4.44 -57.63
N GLY A 571 14.21 3.92 -56.93
CA GLY A 571 14.12 2.61 -56.26
C GLY A 571 13.04 2.58 -55.16
N ALA A 572 12.86 3.67 -54.42
CA ALA A 572 11.80 3.80 -53.41
C ALA A 572 10.40 3.82 -54.03
N MET A 573 10.22 4.62 -55.08
CA MET A 573 8.97 4.70 -55.83
C MET A 573 8.53 3.33 -56.36
N ASP A 574 9.45 2.59 -56.99
CA ASP A 574 9.17 1.26 -57.53
C ASP A 574 8.78 0.26 -56.43
N ARG A 575 9.45 0.30 -55.27
CA ARG A 575 9.09 -0.54 -54.12
C ARG A 575 7.72 -0.20 -53.57
N LEU A 576 7.44 1.09 -53.33
CA LEU A 576 6.16 1.57 -52.80
C LEU A 576 4.99 1.22 -53.73
N TYR A 577 5.20 1.27 -55.04
CA TYR A 577 4.23 0.79 -56.02
C TYR A 577 3.99 -0.71 -55.95
N ARG A 578 5.06 -1.52 -55.83
CA ARG A 578 4.95 -2.99 -55.76
C ARG A 578 4.19 -3.45 -54.53
N ILE A 579 4.33 -2.76 -53.40
CA ILE A 579 3.59 -3.05 -52.17
C ILE A 579 2.24 -2.33 -52.09
N ALA A 580 1.82 -1.65 -53.18
CA ALA A 580 0.58 -0.89 -53.26
C ALA A 580 0.41 0.21 -52.18
N ALA A 581 1.51 0.76 -51.66
CA ALA A 581 1.49 1.86 -50.69
C ALA A 581 1.22 3.23 -51.34
N ILE A 582 1.44 3.35 -52.65
CA ILE A 582 1.11 4.54 -53.44
C ILE A 582 0.30 4.15 -54.68
N GLU A 583 -0.62 5.03 -55.06
CA GLU A 583 -1.48 4.88 -56.23
C GLU A 583 -1.64 6.21 -56.97
N ARG A 584 -2.24 6.14 -58.16
CA ARG A 584 -2.62 7.33 -58.91
C ARG A 584 -4.07 7.68 -58.59
N GLY A 585 -4.32 8.90 -58.13
CA GLY A 585 -5.65 9.35 -57.75
C GLY A 585 -5.78 10.86 -57.68
N VAL A 586 -6.93 11.32 -57.16
CA VAL A 586 -7.19 12.75 -56.99
C VAL A 586 -6.38 13.28 -55.81
N VAL A 587 -5.58 14.33 -56.04
CA VAL A 587 -4.71 15.00 -55.05
C VAL A 587 -5.15 16.42 -54.71
N GLY A 588 -6.13 16.98 -55.43
CA GLY A 588 -6.66 18.33 -55.21
C GLY A 588 -7.65 18.73 -56.30
N ARG A 589 -8.17 19.96 -56.26
CA ARG A 589 -9.09 20.50 -57.28
C ARG A 589 -8.69 21.92 -57.68
N TYR A 590 -8.73 22.24 -58.97
CA TYR A 590 -8.46 23.60 -59.44
C TYR A 590 -9.50 24.59 -58.90
N ARG A 591 -9.03 25.65 -58.24
CA ARG A 591 -9.89 26.77 -57.80
C ARG A 591 -10.39 27.55 -59.03
N GLY A 592 -11.61 27.24 -59.45
CA GLY A 592 -12.33 27.96 -60.51
C GLY A 592 -13.17 27.09 -61.45
N GLU A 593 -12.80 25.81 -61.65
CA GLU A 593 -13.44 24.95 -62.68
C GLU A 593 -13.87 23.55 -62.18
N GLY A 594 -13.68 23.21 -60.90
CA GLY A 594 -14.08 21.90 -60.36
C GLY A 594 -13.34 20.69 -60.94
N LYS A 595 -12.29 20.92 -61.75
CA LYS A 595 -11.46 19.85 -62.34
C LYS A 595 -10.54 19.25 -61.28
N ASP A 596 -10.60 17.93 -61.15
CA ASP A 596 -9.73 17.15 -60.27
C ASP A 596 -8.27 17.17 -60.78
N ILE A 597 -7.34 17.39 -59.85
CA ILE A 597 -5.90 17.28 -60.07
C ILE A 597 -5.53 15.82 -59.82
N ILE A 598 -5.06 15.13 -60.86
CA ILE A 598 -4.70 13.70 -60.77
C ILE A 598 -3.18 13.56 -60.65
N GLY A 599 -2.74 12.90 -59.59
CA GLY A 599 -1.32 12.67 -59.29
C GLY A 599 -1.11 11.45 -58.42
N LEU A 600 0.15 11.20 -58.05
CA LEU A 600 0.50 10.19 -57.06
C LEU A 600 -0.02 10.56 -55.68
N ARG A 601 -0.55 9.57 -54.95
CA ARG A 601 -0.95 9.69 -53.54
C ARG A 601 -0.73 8.38 -52.79
N ARG A 602 -0.78 8.43 -51.47
CA ARG A 602 -0.84 7.23 -50.63
C ARG A 602 -2.18 6.50 -50.85
N THR A 603 -2.14 5.18 -50.81
CA THR A 603 -3.36 4.34 -50.87
C THR A 603 -4.12 4.46 -49.53
N SER A 604 -5.44 4.56 -49.59
CA SER A 604 -6.30 5.11 -48.53
C SER A 604 -6.59 4.21 -47.31
N ASP A 605 -5.57 3.57 -46.71
CA ASP A 605 -5.71 2.89 -45.40
C ASP A 605 -4.93 3.58 -44.26
N ASP A 606 -4.31 4.75 -44.50
CA ASP A 606 -3.62 5.56 -43.48
C ASP A 606 -3.74 7.07 -43.80
N LEU A 607 -4.90 7.67 -43.54
CA LEU A 607 -5.02 9.14 -43.48
C LEU A 607 -5.50 9.57 -42.10
N SER A 608 -4.71 10.43 -41.46
CA SER A 608 -5.11 11.22 -40.28
C SER A 608 -6.29 12.14 -40.61
N ASP A 609 -7.18 12.35 -39.64
CA ASP A 609 -8.46 13.09 -39.71
C ASP A 609 -8.44 14.57 -40.20
N ASP A 610 -7.31 15.09 -40.67
CA ASP A 610 -7.10 16.53 -40.94
C ASP A 610 -7.14 16.94 -42.42
N VAL A 611 -7.87 16.23 -43.30
CA VAL A 611 -8.13 16.72 -44.68
C VAL A 611 -9.61 17.07 -44.86
N PRO A 612 -9.97 18.30 -45.29
CA PRO A 612 -11.37 18.68 -45.39
C PRO A 612 -12.08 17.94 -46.53
N MET A 613 -13.23 17.35 -46.23
CA MET A 613 -14.14 16.84 -47.26
C MET A 613 -14.73 18.00 -48.08
N ALA A 614 -14.59 17.95 -49.40
CA ALA A 614 -15.35 18.81 -50.30
C ALA A 614 -16.74 18.21 -50.59
N PRO A 615 -17.81 19.02 -50.67
CA PRO A 615 -19.19 18.56 -50.75
C PRO A 615 -19.66 18.38 -52.20
N SER A 616 -20.59 17.47 -52.42
CA SER A 616 -21.61 17.57 -53.49
C SER A 616 -22.75 16.60 -53.17
N ASP A 617 -23.87 17.16 -52.73
CA ASP A 617 -25.20 16.56 -52.91
C ASP A 617 -25.67 16.78 -54.37
N ASP A 618 -26.80 16.16 -54.73
CA ASP A 618 -27.58 16.20 -56.00
C ASP A 618 -27.20 15.10 -57.04
N VAL A 619 -28.01 14.10 -57.44
CA VAL A 619 -29.47 13.80 -57.45
C VAL A 619 -29.66 12.25 -57.73
N PRO A 620 -30.85 11.69 -58.05
CA PRO A 620 -32.01 11.25 -57.24
C PRO A 620 -32.16 9.71 -57.04
N MET A 621 -33.05 9.34 -56.12
CA MET A 621 -33.48 7.99 -55.73
C MET A 621 -33.80 6.99 -56.88
N THR A 622 -33.41 5.72 -56.72
CA THR A 622 -34.38 4.60 -56.76
C THR A 622 -34.00 3.45 -55.81
N SER A 623 -34.99 3.09 -55.00
CA SER A 623 -35.24 1.87 -54.20
C SER A 623 -34.21 0.73 -54.16
N ARG A 624 -33.68 0.47 -52.96
CA ARG A 624 -33.91 -0.77 -52.16
C ARG A 624 -33.10 -0.72 -50.85
N ARG A 625 -33.79 -0.62 -49.71
CA ARG A 625 -33.23 -0.96 -48.40
C ARG A 625 -33.32 -2.47 -48.15
N PRO A 626 -32.32 -3.10 -47.53
CA PRO A 626 -32.50 -4.15 -46.55
C PRO A 626 -32.36 -3.58 -45.11
N PRO A 627 -32.75 -4.35 -44.08
CA PRO A 627 -33.47 -3.82 -42.93
C PRO A 627 -32.58 -3.40 -41.76
N LYS A 628 -33.05 -2.37 -41.03
CA LYS A 628 -32.63 -2.13 -39.64
C LYS A 628 -33.30 -3.17 -38.75
N ALA A 629 -32.49 -3.92 -38.00
CA ALA A 629 -32.96 -4.56 -36.79
C ALA A 629 -32.95 -3.51 -35.66
N HIS A 630 -34.12 -3.39 -35.03
CA HIS A 630 -34.46 -2.59 -33.86
C HIS A 630 -33.77 -3.19 -32.60
N THR A 631 -33.60 -2.56 -31.45
CA THR A 631 -34.57 -1.87 -30.57
C THR A 631 -33.76 -1.27 -29.37
N PRO A 632 -34.35 -0.56 -28.38
CA PRO A 632 -34.04 0.85 -28.13
C PRO A 632 -33.59 1.13 -26.68
N TYR A 633 -33.13 2.35 -26.43
CA TYR A 633 -33.05 2.91 -25.09
C TYR A 633 -34.45 3.25 -24.57
N ILE A 634 -34.78 2.84 -23.34
CA ILE A 634 -35.95 3.32 -22.61
C ILE A 634 -35.50 3.69 -21.19
N ASN A 635 -35.67 4.97 -20.85
CA ASN A 635 -35.68 5.48 -19.48
C ASN A 635 -36.96 5.01 -18.77
N ILE A 636 -36.84 4.44 -17.58
CA ILE A 636 -37.97 4.27 -16.66
C ILE A 636 -37.54 4.68 -15.25
N SER A 637 -38.33 5.59 -14.68
CA SER A 637 -38.37 6.00 -13.27
C SER A 637 -39.14 4.98 -12.42
N GLY A 638 -38.70 4.74 -11.17
CA GLY A 638 -39.61 4.32 -10.08
C GLY A 638 -39.17 3.12 -9.23
N ALA A 639 -38.78 3.43 -7.98
CA ALA A 639 -39.01 2.72 -6.71
C ALA A 639 -38.79 1.20 -6.58
N ALA A 640 -37.92 0.78 -5.64
CA ALA A 640 -38.29 0.04 -4.41
C ALA A 640 -37.07 -0.36 -3.55
N HIS A 641 -37.15 0.00 -2.27
CA HIS A 641 -36.73 -0.67 -1.02
C HIS A 641 -35.53 -1.65 -0.91
N GLY A 642 -34.69 -1.35 0.10
CA GLY A 642 -33.83 -2.27 0.87
C GLY A 642 -32.35 -2.16 0.50
N SER A 643 -31.38 -1.91 1.38
CA SER A 643 -31.30 -1.87 2.84
C SER A 643 -30.12 -0.97 3.21
N ALA A 644 -30.24 -0.18 4.27
CA ALA A 644 -29.18 0.71 4.75
C ALA A 644 -27.95 -0.07 5.23
N ALA A 645 -26.78 0.52 5.00
CA ALA A 645 -25.52 0.14 5.64
C ALA A 645 -25.63 0.32 7.18
N PRO A 646 -24.94 -0.50 7.99
CA PRO A 646 -24.95 -0.31 9.43
C PRO A 646 -24.24 1.01 9.79
N ASP A 647 -25.00 1.91 10.40
CA ASP A 647 -24.52 3.16 10.95
C ASP A 647 -23.43 2.95 12.00
N HIS A 648 -22.50 3.89 12.00
CA HIS A 648 -21.46 4.04 13.00
C HIS A 648 -22.05 4.19 14.41
N ASP A 649 -21.46 3.45 15.35
CA ASP A 649 -21.81 3.43 16.76
C ASP A 649 -21.52 4.77 17.45
N ASP A 650 -22.51 5.65 17.48
CA ASP A 650 -22.53 6.79 18.39
C ASP A 650 -22.96 6.36 19.80
N GLU A 651 -22.09 6.63 20.76
CA GLU A 651 -22.38 6.50 22.19
C GLU A 651 -23.38 7.58 22.59
N GLU A 652 -24.61 7.19 22.88
CA GLU A 652 -25.62 8.11 23.42
C GLU A 652 -25.23 8.47 24.87
N ILE A 653 -24.55 9.61 25.02
CA ILE A 653 -24.25 10.22 26.31
C ILE A 653 -25.43 11.13 26.68
N ASP A 654 -26.23 10.69 27.66
CA ASP A 654 -27.28 11.50 28.28
C ASP A 654 -26.65 12.52 29.24
N TRP A 655 -26.76 13.81 28.89
CA TRP A 655 -26.19 14.93 29.64
C TRP A 655 -27.14 15.53 30.69
N GLY A 656 -28.34 14.99 30.89
CA GLY A 656 -29.23 15.34 32.00
C GLY A 656 -29.36 16.85 32.28
N THR A 657 -30.21 17.55 31.53
CA THR A 657 -30.63 18.91 31.89
C THR A 657 -31.73 18.87 32.96
N ASP A 658 -31.55 19.64 34.03
CA ASP A 658 -32.56 19.93 35.06
C ASP A 658 -33.77 20.64 34.42
N GLU A 659 -34.91 19.96 34.30
CA GLU A 659 -36.21 20.64 34.21
C GLU A 659 -36.87 20.59 35.59
N GLY A 660 -36.71 21.72 36.29
CA GLY A 660 -37.39 22.03 37.54
C GLY A 660 -38.86 22.37 37.32
N ALA A 661 -39.66 22.04 38.33
CA ALA A 661 -41.02 22.52 38.53
C ALA A 661 -41.03 24.05 38.72
N ASP A 662 -41.89 24.75 37.98
CA ASP A 662 -42.91 25.68 38.49
C ASP A 662 -43.62 26.42 37.34
N GLN A 663 -44.96 26.35 37.37
CA GLN A 663 -45.99 27.22 36.75
C GLN A 663 -46.03 27.44 35.24
#